data_AF-A0A962DHP8-F1
#
_entry.id   AF-A0A962DHP8-F1
#
_cell.length_a   1.000
_cell.length_b   1.000
_cell.length_c   1.000
_cell.angle_alpha   90.00
_cell.angle_beta   90.00
_cell.angle_gamma   90.00
#
_symmetry.space_group_name_H-M   'P 1'
#
loop_
_entity.id
_entity.type
_entity.pdbx_description
1 polymer ?
#
loop_
_entity_poly.entity_id
_entity_poly.type
_entity_poly.pdbx_seq_one_letter_code
_entity_poly.pdbx_strand_id
1 'polypeptide(L)'
;MIKSKKSQPILSVLGLLFANTIFAADSTQTRYGAEFVGDTVTPAVVTVNLKNLPAPTQWKPGDPIKEIPLKFNRPKDWVRPQPAGRGFGFDALAQKQVDAASTFGTDPFDNLLYNLDGAGFTGVNPSDTNGDVGINYYVQTINNSSSSIILIIDKSDGSTAAQFVMDTIANGSGTGCGGGRGDPVVLFDQFADNGPGEPKGRWVFTEFTSNSFCMYISKTHDPLGQSSSTWYIYEFTSASGGLPDYPKFGVWGDAYYAGANESNRQYAFDRDNMLLGNPARGYQVFTSPGLPGFGFQHMMPADADGETLPPQGAPGIFMRHRDGEYHGDNPPDDVLELWEFTTDFDTPANSAITGPINIHVSEFDTHLGGSNFGDLSVPQPNGATNLFPLKQPLMWRVQHRTIDDKQYLVGNMVTDVDGNDYHGVRWWQLERPAASTNGNDWVLKDEGTYTLNDGVHRWMASAAMDGDGNIAIGYNTSSSSVFPGMRYAGRLTDDPAGTMPRGENSIIEGSGSNSSGRYGDYSSLNVDPVDECTFWYTAQYNASSNWSTRIGAFKFEQCGCQLSLDTINVTGATVPNDNQIDVSWDDSATPEMIEYRIYRSTTMGTGYVLIDTVADTSPGTGSTGSYTYNDTTVSGGTVYYYIVKASDGGACLTSNSNEVNATATGLCTLAPTFAGITSASNNATQSCSITLNWDTANSQCPNSVGELNYSVYRSTTSGFTPSLANQIATGVNTNTFLDNIGGLTSDVDYFYVVRSYDTDNSVEDSNITENSAFPTGPITPQPFDDNLESYTTIADAEAAGWSHNAATGADDWRIEIGDDHTNGTGAAFVSTDVSSSSDKSIITREFSPSATSVLSFYHKYNFETSYDGGVLEITVDGGANWTDLESNMTTGSYDVTLNGGFGQPLGARRAWNGQQASFTLIEVDLSPYQAQVAQIRWRMGTDSSVSAGDWKIDDVVITNSGSFGTCDVPVDLIFMDGFEGSPPPP
;
A
#
# COMPACT_ATOMS: atom_id res chain seq x y z
N MET A 1 -78.82 -45.45 -29.33
CA MET A 1 -78.16 -45.60 -28.02
C MET A 1 -77.21 -44.43 -27.83
N ILE A 2 -77.50 -43.63 -26.78
CA ILE A 2 -76.66 -42.70 -25.99
C ILE A 2 -75.89 -41.56 -26.68
N LYS A 3 -76.14 -40.33 -26.17
CA LYS A 3 -75.61 -38.99 -26.52
C LYS A 3 -74.17 -38.73 -26.03
N SER A 4 -73.45 -37.78 -26.64
CA SER A 4 -72.93 -36.54 -26.00
C SER A 4 -71.86 -35.75 -26.81
N LYS A 5 -72.20 -34.49 -27.19
CA LYS A 5 -71.49 -33.17 -27.13
C LYS A 5 -70.00 -33.05 -27.59
N LYS A 6 -69.50 -31.98 -28.23
CA LYS A 6 -69.91 -30.56 -28.37
C LYS A 6 -69.05 -29.86 -29.47
N SER A 7 -69.63 -28.82 -30.09
CA SER A 7 -69.12 -27.76 -31.00
C SER A 7 -68.03 -26.85 -30.39
N GLN A 8 -67.13 -26.14 -31.11
CA GLN A 8 -67.28 -25.20 -32.26
C GLN A 8 -65.95 -25.00 -33.06
N PRO A 9 -66.03 -24.52 -34.33
CA PRO A 9 -64.96 -23.79 -35.02
C PRO A 9 -65.38 -22.36 -35.43
N ILE A 10 -64.43 -21.45 -35.67
CA ILE A 10 -64.28 -20.60 -36.89
C ILE A 10 -63.18 -19.54 -36.64
N LEU A 11 -62.22 -19.55 -37.55
CA LEU A 11 -61.04 -18.70 -37.66
C LEU A 11 -61.41 -17.44 -38.46
N SER A 12 -61.16 -16.23 -37.96
CA SER A 12 -60.83 -15.06 -38.81
C SER A 12 -60.06 -13.99 -38.04
N VAL A 13 -58.89 -13.68 -38.59
CA VAL A 13 -57.90 -12.63 -38.32
C VAL A 13 -58.50 -11.24 -38.05
N LEU A 14 -58.03 -10.56 -37.00
CA LEU A 14 -57.84 -9.10 -36.98
C LEU A 14 -56.83 -8.67 -35.89
N GLY A 15 -55.68 -8.14 -36.32
CA GLY A 15 -54.90 -7.08 -35.67
C GLY A 15 -54.19 -7.35 -34.34
N LEU A 16 -52.98 -7.91 -34.38
CA LEU A 16 -51.94 -7.61 -33.40
C LEU A 16 -51.53 -6.13 -33.58
N LEU A 17 -51.83 -5.28 -32.60
CA LEU A 17 -51.01 -4.11 -32.27
C LEU A 17 -50.30 -4.44 -30.96
N PHE A 18 -49.16 -5.12 -31.05
CA PHE A 18 -48.15 -4.98 -30.00
C PHE A 18 -47.59 -3.57 -30.16
N ALA A 19 -47.95 -2.70 -29.23
CA ALA A 19 -47.18 -1.50 -28.98
C ALA A 19 -45.77 -1.95 -28.58
N ASN A 20 -44.81 -1.78 -29.49
CA ASN A 20 -43.44 -1.57 -29.10
C ASN A 20 -43.42 -0.26 -28.29
N THR A 21 -43.61 -0.34 -26.98
CA THR A 21 -43.16 0.73 -26.09
C THR A 21 -41.64 0.63 -26.02
N ILE A 22 -41.00 1.38 -26.91
CA ILE A 22 -39.66 1.92 -26.68
C ILE A 22 -39.79 2.68 -25.35
N PHE A 23 -39.28 2.13 -24.26
CA PHE A 23 -39.11 2.91 -23.04
C PHE A 23 -38.06 3.97 -23.35
N ALA A 24 -38.49 5.23 -23.42
CA ALA A 24 -37.58 6.36 -23.33
C ALA A 24 -37.01 6.36 -21.90
N ALA A 25 -35.70 6.18 -21.77
CA ALA A 25 -35.01 6.07 -20.48
C ALA A 25 -34.80 7.43 -19.78
N ASP A 26 -35.22 8.55 -20.39
CA ASP A 26 -34.86 9.91 -19.96
C ASP A 26 -35.92 10.63 -19.11
N SER A 27 -37.03 9.99 -18.75
CA SER A 27 -38.08 10.64 -17.94
C SER A 27 -38.08 10.11 -16.50
N THR A 28 -38.07 11.00 -15.51
CA THR A 28 -38.28 10.63 -14.11
C THR A 28 -39.60 9.89 -13.93
N GLN A 29 -39.53 8.68 -13.36
CA GLN A 29 -40.71 7.86 -13.08
C GLN A 29 -40.71 7.38 -11.65
N THR A 30 -41.88 7.38 -11.02
CA THR A 30 -42.11 6.73 -9.72
C THR A 30 -42.73 5.36 -9.94
N ARG A 31 -42.09 4.32 -9.40
CA ARG A 31 -42.63 2.97 -9.32
C ARG A 31 -42.98 2.66 -7.87
N TYR A 32 -44.21 2.18 -7.65
CA TYR A 32 -44.73 1.81 -6.34
C TYR A 32 -44.77 0.30 -6.17
N GLY A 33 -44.64 -0.12 -4.91
CA GLY A 33 -44.58 -1.51 -4.48
C GLY A 33 -43.23 -2.13 -4.74
N ALA A 34 -42.56 -2.57 -3.68
CA ALA A 34 -41.28 -3.28 -3.79
C ALA A 34 -41.41 -4.44 -4.80
N GLU A 35 -40.50 -4.50 -5.77
CA GLU A 35 -40.51 -5.53 -6.82
C GLU A 35 -40.20 -6.91 -6.25
N PHE A 36 -39.45 -6.94 -5.17
CA PHE A 36 -39.21 -8.11 -4.35
C PHE A 36 -39.23 -7.71 -2.87
N VAL A 37 -39.84 -8.56 -2.06
CA VAL A 37 -39.87 -8.47 -0.61
C VAL A 37 -39.29 -9.76 -0.07
N GLY A 38 -38.19 -9.65 0.65
CA GLY A 38 -37.54 -10.78 1.28
C GLY A 38 -38.25 -11.29 2.51
N ASP A 39 -37.78 -12.42 3.03
CA ASP A 39 -38.28 -12.97 4.28
C ASP A 39 -37.89 -12.09 5.48
N THR A 40 -38.68 -12.18 6.56
CA THR A 40 -38.28 -11.62 7.86
C THR A 40 -37.07 -12.38 8.39
N VAL A 41 -36.02 -11.66 8.80
CA VAL A 41 -34.76 -12.26 9.27
C VAL A 41 -34.61 -12.04 10.77
N THR A 42 -34.58 -13.14 11.53
CA THR A 42 -34.24 -13.09 12.96
C THR A 42 -32.73 -13.15 13.12
N PRO A 43 -32.10 -12.23 13.86
CA PRO A 43 -30.65 -12.25 14.01
C PRO A 43 -30.19 -13.41 14.88
N ALA A 44 -28.97 -13.88 14.65
CA ALA A 44 -28.23 -14.54 15.71
C ALA A 44 -27.63 -13.48 16.64
N VAL A 45 -27.63 -13.78 17.95
CA VAL A 45 -27.03 -12.90 18.96
C VAL A 45 -25.78 -13.59 19.49
N VAL A 46 -24.62 -13.00 19.25
CA VAL A 46 -23.32 -13.53 19.67
C VAL A 46 -22.70 -12.58 20.67
N THR A 47 -22.10 -13.10 21.75
CA THR A 47 -21.23 -12.31 22.63
C THR A 47 -19.83 -12.89 22.53
N VAL A 48 -18.90 -12.08 22.06
CA VAL A 48 -17.55 -12.51 21.67
C VAL A 48 -16.54 -11.47 22.13
N ASN A 49 -15.36 -11.92 22.53
CA ASN A 49 -14.21 -11.06 22.71
C ASN A 49 -13.41 -11.06 21.42
N LEU A 50 -13.49 -9.97 20.65
CA LEU A 50 -12.81 -9.86 19.36
C LEU A 50 -11.28 -9.92 19.48
N LYS A 51 -10.70 -9.52 20.62
CA LYS A 51 -9.25 -9.63 20.87
C LYS A 51 -8.78 -11.09 21.01
N ASN A 52 -9.69 -12.02 21.29
CA ASN A 52 -9.40 -13.44 21.45
C ASN A 52 -9.72 -14.25 20.20
N LEU A 53 -10.25 -13.63 19.14
CA LEU A 53 -10.46 -14.32 17.87
C LEU A 53 -9.11 -14.66 17.25
N PRO A 54 -9.02 -15.79 16.51
CA PRO A 54 -7.76 -16.17 15.86
C PRO A 54 -7.25 -15.07 14.94
N ALA A 55 -5.97 -14.76 15.06
CA ALA A 55 -5.29 -13.88 14.11
C ALA A 55 -5.39 -14.47 12.69
N PRO A 56 -5.51 -13.62 11.65
CA PRO A 56 -5.51 -14.11 10.28
C PRO A 56 -4.17 -14.78 9.95
N THR A 57 -4.22 -15.86 9.16
CA THR A 57 -3.01 -16.47 8.62
C THR A 57 -2.31 -15.45 7.73
N GLN A 58 -1.05 -15.12 8.05
CA GLN A 58 -0.26 -14.25 7.20
C GLN A 58 0.18 -14.99 5.94
N TRP A 59 -0.06 -14.38 4.78
CA TRP A 59 0.46 -14.86 3.51
C TRP A 59 1.99 -14.80 3.52
N LYS A 60 2.63 -15.83 2.98
CA LYS A 60 4.07 -15.92 2.79
C LYS A 60 4.40 -16.17 1.32
N PRO A 61 5.57 -15.73 0.83
CA PRO A 61 6.03 -16.12 -0.51
C PRO A 61 5.93 -17.63 -0.71
N GLY A 62 5.25 -18.05 -1.77
CA GLY A 62 4.93 -19.45 -2.06
C GLY A 62 3.48 -19.85 -1.72
N ASP A 63 2.79 -19.11 -0.85
CA ASP A 63 1.35 -19.31 -0.63
C ASP A 63 0.56 -18.93 -1.89
N PRO A 64 -0.52 -19.66 -2.23
CA PRO A 64 -1.28 -19.43 -3.45
C PRO A 64 -1.88 -18.02 -3.47
N ILE A 65 -1.76 -17.36 -4.63
CA ILE A 65 -2.43 -16.10 -4.89
C ILE A 65 -3.74 -16.38 -5.63
N LYS A 66 -4.86 -15.91 -5.06
CA LYS A 66 -6.20 -15.99 -5.62
C LYS A 66 -6.53 -14.66 -6.30
N GLU A 67 -6.54 -14.66 -7.63
CA GLU A 67 -7.06 -13.53 -8.40
C GLU A 67 -8.57 -13.71 -8.65
N ILE A 68 -9.37 -12.72 -8.21
CA ILE A 68 -10.82 -12.70 -8.42
C ILE A 68 -11.09 -12.18 -9.84
N PRO A 69 -11.78 -12.96 -10.70
CA PRO A 69 -12.07 -12.53 -12.05
C PRO A 69 -13.10 -11.39 -12.05
N LEU A 70 -13.00 -10.50 -13.05
CA LEU A 70 -14.01 -9.47 -13.28
C LEU A 70 -15.35 -10.13 -13.65
N LYS A 71 -16.44 -9.68 -13.02
CA LYS A 71 -17.79 -10.18 -13.28
C LYS A 71 -18.60 -9.17 -14.07
N PHE A 72 -19.15 -9.61 -15.20
CA PHE A 72 -19.92 -8.79 -16.13
C PHE A 72 -21.31 -9.43 -16.36
N ASN A 73 -22.38 -8.64 -16.28
CA ASN A 73 -23.74 -9.12 -16.53
C ASN A 73 -24.16 -8.83 -17.99
N ARG A 74 -23.61 -9.57 -18.98
CA ARG A 74 -24.08 -9.53 -20.39
C ARG A 74 -24.05 -10.87 -21.14
N PRO A 75 -24.92 -11.05 -22.17
CA PRO A 75 -24.85 -12.18 -23.10
C PRO A 75 -23.51 -12.22 -23.86
N LYS A 76 -23.03 -13.44 -24.14
CA LYS A 76 -21.70 -13.76 -24.72
C LYS A 76 -21.48 -13.22 -26.15
N ASP A 77 -22.53 -12.74 -26.80
CA ASP A 77 -22.61 -12.36 -28.21
C ASP A 77 -22.90 -10.85 -28.45
N TRP A 78 -22.87 -10.04 -27.39
CA TRP A 78 -23.06 -8.59 -27.53
C TRP A 78 -21.79 -7.89 -28.04
N VAL A 79 -21.85 -7.40 -29.27
CA VAL A 79 -20.79 -6.57 -29.87
C VAL A 79 -20.99 -5.12 -29.41
N ARG A 80 -20.01 -4.58 -28.68
CA ARG A 80 -20.02 -3.17 -28.24
C ARG A 80 -19.92 -2.25 -29.47
N PRO A 81 -20.87 -1.32 -29.67
CA PRO A 81 -20.64 -0.21 -30.59
C PRO A 81 -19.42 0.56 -30.09
N GLN A 82 -18.37 0.67 -30.92
CA GLN A 82 -17.28 1.60 -30.65
C GLN A 82 -17.91 2.99 -30.50
N PRO A 83 -17.78 3.66 -29.35
CA PRO A 83 -18.08 5.08 -29.29
C PRO A 83 -17.23 5.74 -30.38
N ALA A 84 -17.77 6.72 -31.09
CA ALA A 84 -16.91 7.57 -31.90
C ALA A 84 -15.94 8.22 -30.91
N GLY A 85 -14.67 7.80 -30.91
CA GLY A 85 -13.63 8.50 -30.17
C GLY A 85 -13.74 9.97 -30.55
N ARG A 86 -14.04 10.82 -29.57
CA ARG A 86 -14.17 12.24 -29.83
C ARG A 86 -12.86 12.90 -29.49
N GLY A 87 -12.33 13.59 -30.50
CA GLY A 87 -11.19 14.48 -30.35
C GLY A 87 -11.60 15.71 -29.56
N PHE A 88 -11.70 15.56 -28.25
CA PHE A 88 -11.67 16.68 -27.34
C PHE A 88 -10.24 16.90 -26.86
N GLY A 89 -9.94 18.17 -26.59
CA GLY A 89 -8.67 18.55 -26.00
C GLY A 89 -8.64 18.19 -24.52
N PHE A 90 -7.72 18.81 -23.80
CA PHE A 90 -7.64 18.67 -22.36
C PHE A 90 -8.96 19.11 -21.67
N ASP A 91 -9.45 18.32 -20.70
CA ASP A 91 -10.64 18.58 -19.89
C ASP A 91 -10.60 20.02 -19.33
N ALA A 92 -11.70 20.75 -19.50
CA ALA A 92 -11.75 22.16 -19.13
C ALA A 92 -11.65 22.41 -17.61
N LEU A 93 -12.20 21.52 -16.79
CA LEU A 93 -12.08 21.56 -15.34
C LEU A 93 -10.70 21.06 -14.88
N ALA A 94 -10.08 20.13 -15.61
CA ALA A 94 -8.68 19.77 -15.41
C ALA A 94 -7.76 20.97 -15.69
N GLN A 95 -8.02 21.73 -16.75
CA GLN A 95 -7.25 22.94 -17.05
C GLN A 95 -7.37 23.98 -15.93
N LYS A 96 -8.58 24.18 -15.38
CA LYS A 96 -8.78 25.08 -14.22
C LYS A 96 -7.95 24.64 -13.02
N GLN A 97 -7.88 23.34 -12.75
CA GLN A 97 -7.07 22.81 -11.65
C GLN A 97 -5.58 23.08 -11.88
N VAL A 98 -5.07 22.84 -13.09
CA VAL A 98 -3.66 23.11 -13.44
C VAL A 98 -3.32 24.59 -13.27
N ASP A 99 -4.20 25.48 -13.73
CA ASP A 99 -4.03 26.93 -13.60
C ASP A 99 -4.00 27.36 -12.12
N ALA A 100 -4.88 26.78 -11.29
CA ALA A 100 -4.91 27.03 -9.85
C ALA A 100 -3.66 26.50 -9.13
N ALA A 101 -3.22 25.28 -9.43
CA ALA A 101 -2.02 24.69 -8.84
C ALA A 101 -0.76 25.55 -9.09
N SER A 102 -0.67 26.20 -10.27
CA SER A 102 0.42 27.13 -10.59
C SER A 102 0.38 28.45 -9.79
N THR A 103 -0.76 28.77 -9.19
CA THR A 103 -1.03 30.06 -8.54
C THR A 103 -0.92 29.99 -7.01
N PHE A 104 -1.36 28.89 -6.39
CA PHE A 104 -1.60 28.87 -4.93
C PHE A 104 -0.41 28.44 -4.06
N GLY A 105 0.67 27.87 -4.61
CA GLY A 105 1.77 27.38 -3.77
C GLY A 105 1.33 26.33 -2.75
N THR A 106 2.24 25.75 -1.97
CA THR A 106 1.90 24.73 -0.97
C THR A 106 1.28 25.38 0.27
N ASP A 107 -0.05 25.51 0.28
CA ASP A 107 -0.85 25.79 1.47
C ASP A 107 -0.76 24.61 2.48
N PRO A 108 -0.91 24.78 3.81
CA PRO A 108 -0.54 23.80 4.83
C PRO A 108 -1.57 22.67 5.02
N PHE A 109 -2.16 22.16 3.94
CA PHE A 109 -2.92 20.89 3.99
C PHE A 109 -1.98 19.67 4.04
N ASP A 110 -0.79 19.83 4.63
CA ASP A 110 0.20 18.78 4.90
C ASP A 110 0.30 18.53 6.41
N ASN A 111 -0.83 18.14 7.01
CA ASN A 111 -0.94 17.85 8.44
C ASN A 111 -1.33 16.39 8.65
N LEU A 112 -0.45 15.48 8.21
CA LEU A 112 -0.61 14.05 8.43
C LEU A 112 -0.45 13.75 9.93
N LEU A 113 -1.57 13.54 10.62
CA LEU A 113 -1.66 13.23 12.04
C LEU A 113 -1.23 11.79 12.32
N TYR A 114 -1.64 10.87 11.43
CA TYR A 114 -1.30 9.46 11.49
C TYR A 114 -0.86 8.95 10.13
N ASN A 115 0.15 8.09 10.13
CA ASN A 115 0.63 7.36 8.97
C ASN A 115 0.98 5.93 9.40
N LEU A 116 -0.02 5.05 9.36
CA LEU A 116 0.02 3.74 10.00
C LEU A 116 -0.01 2.63 8.96
N ASP A 117 0.66 1.52 9.26
CA ASP A 117 0.51 0.30 8.50
C ASP A 117 -0.94 -0.19 8.56
N GLY A 118 -1.51 -0.51 7.40
CA GLY A 118 -2.78 -1.21 7.32
C GLY A 118 -2.59 -2.73 7.35
N ALA A 119 -3.64 -3.47 7.02
CA ALA A 119 -3.58 -4.90 6.85
C ALA A 119 -2.75 -5.26 5.60
N GLY A 120 -1.80 -6.19 5.77
CA GLY A 120 -0.88 -6.62 4.71
C GLY A 120 -1.53 -7.51 3.66
N PHE A 121 -0.73 -7.88 2.65
CA PHE A 121 -1.15 -8.76 1.56
C PHE A 121 -1.74 -10.09 2.07
N THR A 122 -2.91 -10.46 1.56
CA THR A 122 -3.66 -11.67 1.98
C THR A 122 -3.57 -12.82 1.00
N GLY A 123 -2.77 -12.68 -0.06
CA GLY A 123 -2.80 -13.62 -1.18
C GLY A 123 -4.03 -13.47 -2.07
N VAL A 124 -4.76 -12.35 -2.01
CA VAL A 124 -5.95 -12.10 -2.84
C VAL A 124 -5.77 -10.83 -3.65
N ASN A 125 -6.17 -10.87 -4.92
CA ASN A 125 -6.31 -9.68 -5.76
C ASN A 125 -7.76 -9.60 -6.27
N PRO A 126 -8.48 -8.48 -6.10
CA PRO A 126 -8.06 -7.22 -5.46
C PRO A 126 -8.11 -7.23 -3.92
N SER A 127 -7.49 -6.22 -3.28
CA SER A 127 -7.54 -6.02 -1.82
C SER A 127 -8.89 -5.52 -1.31
N ASP A 128 -9.58 -4.71 -2.12
CA ASP A 128 -10.87 -4.07 -1.80
C ASP A 128 -10.86 -3.40 -0.44
N THR A 129 -9.95 -2.43 -0.30
CA THR A 129 -9.68 -1.77 0.97
C THR A 129 -10.81 -0.79 1.33
N ASN A 130 -11.39 -0.98 2.50
CA ASN A 130 -12.41 -0.10 3.06
C ASN A 130 -12.11 0.20 4.53
N GLY A 131 -12.61 1.32 5.05
CA GLY A 131 -12.47 1.64 6.46
C GLY A 131 -13.48 2.67 6.92
N ASP A 132 -13.67 2.75 8.24
CA ASP A 132 -14.50 3.78 8.86
C ASP A 132 -14.01 4.11 10.28
N VAL A 133 -14.39 5.30 10.76
CA VAL A 133 -13.94 5.88 12.02
C VAL A 133 -15.10 6.02 13.01
N GLY A 134 -14.94 5.42 14.19
CA GLY A 134 -15.85 5.56 15.32
C GLY A 134 -15.26 6.42 16.43
N ILE A 135 -15.84 6.36 17.62
CA ILE A 135 -15.44 7.23 18.75
C ILE A 135 -13.99 7.00 19.19
N ASN A 136 -13.60 5.74 19.42
CA ASN A 136 -12.27 5.39 19.96
C ASN A 136 -11.38 4.65 18.96
N TYR A 137 -11.95 4.11 17.88
CA TYR A 137 -11.26 3.20 16.98
C TYR A 137 -11.46 3.58 15.53
N TYR A 138 -10.44 3.34 14.72
CA TYR A 138 -10.54 3.23 13.27
C TYR A 138 -10.58 1.75 12.90
N VAL A 139 -11.45 1.35 11.98
CA VAL A 139 -11.55 -0.04 11.52
C VAL A 139 -11.28 -0.09 10.03
N GLN A 140 -10.31 -0.88 9.62
CA GLN A 140 -10.02 -1.21 8.23
C GLN A 140 -10.48 -2.63 7.91
N THR A 141 -10.95 -2.84 6.69
CA THR A 141 -11.34 -4.13 6.15
C THR A 141 -10.75 -4.35 4.76
N ILE A 142 -10.33 -5.59 4.49
CA ILE A 142 -9.79 -6.02 3.20
C ILE A 142 -10.21 -7.46 2.88
N ASN A 143 -10.18 -7.83 1.61
CA ASN A 143 -10.43 -9.19 1.15
C ASN A 143 -9.41 -10.20 1.70
N ASN A 144 -9.91 -11.39 2.01
CA ASN A 144 -9.14 -12.58 2.37
C ASN A 144 -9.59 -13.78 1.52
N SER A 145 -8.75 -14.82 1.42
CA SER A 145 -9.00 -15.98 0.54
C SER A 145 -10.37 -16.64 0.73
N SER A 146 -10.89 -16.61 1.96
CA SER A 146 -12.14 -17.23 2.38
C SER A 146 -13.16 -16.31 3.06
N SER A 147 -12.88 -15.01 3.25
CA SER A 147 -13.75 -14.01 3.93
C SER A 147 -13.07 -12.65 3.81
N SER A 148 -13.06 -11.84 4.87
CA SER A 148 -12.46 -10.51 4.96
C SER A 148 -11.63 -10.41 6.24
N ILE A 149 -10.55 -9.62 6.24
CA ILE A 149 -9.83 -9.25 7.46
C ILE A 149 -10.48 -8.01 8.07
N ILE A 150 -10.63 -7.99 9.39
CA ILE A 150 -10.88 -6.79 10.19
C ILE A 150 -9.56 -6.41 10.88
N LEU A 151 -9.14 -5.15 10.75
CA LEU A 151 -8.08 -4.52 11.54
C LEU A 151 -8.68 -3.37 12.33
N ILE A 152 -8.52 -3.38 13.66
CA ILE A 152 -9.02 -2.33 14.56
C ILE A 152 -7.81 -1.60 15.13
N ILE A 153 -7.74 -0.29 14.89
CA ILE A 153 -6.71 0.62 15.38
C ILE A 153 -7.28 1.47 16.50
N ASP A 154 -6.55 1.60 17.61
CA ASP A 154 -6.85 2.55 18.67
C ASP A 154 -6.42 3.96 18.25
N LYS A 155 -7.36 4.92 18.20
CA LYS A 155 -7.07 6.29 17.74
C LYS A 155 -6.23 7.09 18.73
N SER A 156 -6.13 6.65 19.99
CA SER A 156 -5.41 7.40 21.02
C SER A 156 -3.89 7.30 20.87
N ASP A 157 -3.38 6.20 20.32
CA ASP A 157 -1.95 5.96 20.13
C ASP A 157 -1.58 5.35 18.77
N GLY A 158 -2.55 5.04 17.91
CA GLY A 158 -2.34 4.44 16.59
C GLY A 158 -2.00 2.95 16.62
N SER A 159 -2.11 2.28 17.77
CA SER A 159 -1.76 0.86 17.91
C SER A 159 -2.86 -0.09 17.42
N THR A 160 -2.47 -1.28 16.98
CA THR A 160 -3.43 -2.34 16.63
C THR A 160 -4.11 -2.90 17.88
N ALA A 161 -5.40 -2.63 18.03
CA ALA A 161 -6.22 -3.11 19.14
C ALA A 161 -6.73 -4.54 18.94
N ALA A 162 -7.02 -4.93 17.69
CA ALA A 162 -7.41 -6.30 17.30
C ALA A 162 -7.24 -6.53 15.79
N GLN A 163 -6.99 -7.79 15.39
CA GLN A 163 -7.02 -8.21 13.99
C GLN A 163 -7.48 -9.66 13.87
N PHE A 164 -8.47 -9.94 13.01
CA PHE A 164 -9.09 -11.26 12.87
C PHE A 164 -9.82 -11.41 11.53
N VAL A 165 -10.29 -12.62 11.20
CA VAL A 165 -11.12 -12.91 10.01
C VAL A 165 -12.61 -12.70 10.35
N MET A 166 -13.34 -11.91 9.55
CA MET A 166 -14.68 -11.40 9.85
C MET A 166 -15.71 -12.51 10.14
N ASP A 167 -15.76 -13.55 9.31
CA ASP A 167 -16.70 -14.67 9.44
C ASP A 167 -16.61 -15.41 10.79
N THR A 168 -15.47 -15.32 11.47
CA THR A 168 -15.26 -15.95 12.78
C THR A 168 -16.14 -15.34 13.88
N ILE A 169 -16.69 -14.13 13.69
CA ILE A 169 -17.72 -13.56 14.56
C ILE A 169 -18.99 -14.44 14.55
N ALA A 170 -19.34 -15.03 13.40
CA ALA A 170 -20.52 -15.88 13.23
C ALA A 170 -20.28 -17.36 13.60
N ASN A 171 -19.10 -17.74 14.09
CA ASN A 171 -18.80 -19.13 14.39
C ASN A 171 -19.79 -19.72 15.42
N GLY A 172 -20.47 -20.79 15.03
CA GLY A 172 -21.45 -21.46 15.88
C GLY A 172 -22.77 -20.70 16.10
N SER A 173 -23.00 -19.59 15.39
CA SER A 173 -24.24 -18.81 15.48
C SER A 173 -25.44 -19.51 14.83
N GLY A 174 -25.19 -20.44 13.91
CA GLY A 174 -26.20 -21.12 13.09
C GLY A 174 -26.58 -20.37 11.81
N THR A 175 -26.02 -19.19 11.56
CA THR A 175 -26.17 -18.43 10.31
C THR A 175 -25.19 -18.90 9.24
N GLY A 176 -25.51 -18.70 7.96
CA GLY A 176 -24.61 -18.89 6.83
C GLY A 176 -23.44 -17.90 6.77
N CYS A 177 -23.45 -16.85 7.60
CA CYS A 177 -22.37 -15.85 7.67
C CYS A 177 -21.02 -16.38 8.17
N GLY A 178 -20.97 -17.57 8.77
CA GLY A 178 -19.70 -18.27 9.03
C GLY A 178 -19.00 -18.83 7.78
N GLY A 179 -19.47 -18.46 6.58
CA GLY A 179 -18.92 -18.84 5.28
C GLY A 179 -18.87 -17.65 4.33
N GLY A 180 -18.38 -16.51 4.84
CA GLY A 180 -18.14 -15.27 4.10
C GLY A 180 -17.23 -15.47 2.87
N ARG A 181 -17.12 -14.47 2.02
CA ARG A 181 -16.37 -14.58 0.74
C ARG A 181 -15.66 -13.30 0.27
N GLY A 182 -15.78 -12.19 0.99
CA GLY A 182 -15.14 -10.92 0.65
C GLY A 182 -16.11 -9.77 0.35
N ASP A 183 -15.60 -8.80 -0.40
CA ASP A 183 -16.09 -7.44 -0.65
C ASP A 183 -16.62 -6.75 0.61
N PRO A 184 -15.75 -6.54 1.61
CA PRO A 184 -16.20 -5.98 2.86
C PRO A 184 -16.54 -4.49 2.74
N VAL A 185 -17.56 -4.09 3.49
CA VAL A 185 -17.79 -2.69 3.84
C VAL A 185 -17.98 -2.61 5.34
N VAL A 186 -17.22 -1.74 6.00
CA VAL A 186 -17.44 -1.31 7.38
C VAL A 186 -18.09 0.07 7.38
N LEU A 187 -19.09 0.22 8.24
CA LEU A 187 -19.73 1.50 8.54
C LEU A 187 -19.78 1.71 10.06
N PHE A 188 -19.69 2.96 10.48
CA PHE A 188 -20.00 3.41 11.83
C PHE A 188 -21.30 4.23 11.79
N ASP A 189 -22.40 3.59 12.16
CA ASP A 189 -23.71 4.23 12.28
C ASP A 189 -23.72 5.14 13.52
N GLN A 190 -23.21 6.36 13.34
CA GLN A 190 -23.04 7.38 14.38
C GLN A 190 -24.36 7.91 14.97
N PHE A 191 -25.48 7.61 14.33
CA PHE A 191 -26.80 8.07 14.76
C PHE A 191 -27.50 7.11 15.71
N ALA A 192 -27.02 5.87 15.82
CA ALA A 192 -27.64 4.85 16.66
C ALA A 192 -27.55 5.22 18.16
N ASP A 193 -28.70 5.29 18.83
CA ASP A 193 -28.80 5.58 20.26
C ASP A 193 -28.51 4.33 21.10
N ASN A 194 -27.71 4.51 22.14
CA ASN A 194 -27.23 3.46 23.05
C ASN A 194 -27.95 3.50 24.40
N GLY A 195 -28.90 4.42 24.53
CA GLY A 195 -29.64 4.70 25.74
C GLY A 195 -29.07 5.91 26.48
N PRO A 196 -29.80 6.40 27.50
CA PRO A 196 -29.43 7.62 28.20
C PRO A 196 -28.03 7.54 28.83
N GLY A 197 -27.15 8.47 28.44
CA GLY A 197 -25.81 8.63 29.03
C GLY A 197 -24.70 7.84 28.33
N GLU A 198 -25.02 7.00 27.34
CA GLU A 198 -24.02 6.28 26.55
C GLU A 198 -23.71 7.04 25.25
N PRO A 199 -22.44 7.11 24.81
CA PRO A 199 -22.10 7.65 23.50
C PRO A 199 -22.89 6.95 22.40
N LYS A 200 -23.40 7.69 21.42
CA LYS A 200 -24.04 7.14 20.22
C LYS A 200 -23.04 6.34 19.39
N GLY A 201 -23.56 5.50 18.51
CA GLY A 201 -22.76 4.81 17.51
C GLY A 201 -22.86 3.30 17.56
N ARG A 202 -22.81 2.68 16.38
CA ARG A 202 -22.79 1.22 16.16
C ARG A 202 -21.89 0.90 14.97
N TRP A 203 -20.97 -0.04 15.17
CA TRP A 203 -20.27 -0.69 14.07
C TRP A 203 -21.20 -1.63 13.31
N VAL A 204 -21.17 -1.53 11.99
CA VAL A 204 -21.82 -2.42 11.03
C VAL A 204 -20.74 -2.98 10.11
N PHE A 205 -20.42 -4.26 10.25
CA PHE A 205 -19.53 -4.96 9.32
C PHE A 205 -20.36 -5.73 8.32
N THR A 206 -19.92 -5.74 7.07
CA THR A 206 -20.60 -6.46 6.01
C THR A 206 -19.63 -7.27 5.17
N GLU A 207 -20.10 -8.40 4.67
CA GLU A 207 -19.48 -9.20 3.61
C GLU A 207 -20.58 -10.01 2.92
N PHE A 208 -20.27 -10.70 1.82
CA PHE A 208 -21.23 -11.62 1.19
C PHE A 208 -20.87 -13.09 1.39
N THR A 209 -21.87 -13.96 1.18
CA THR A 209 -21.70 -15.40 0.96
C THR A 209 -21.96 -15.75 -0.52
N SER A 210 -22.11 -17.03 -0.87
CA SER A 210 -22.47 -17.42 -2.24
C SER A 210 -23.73 -16.77 -2.80
N ASN A 211 -24.65 -16.36 -1.91
CA ASN A 211 -25.98 -15.88 -2.29
C ASN A 211 -26.64 -14.98 -1.24
N SER A 212 -25.93 -14.50 -0.23
CA SER A 212 -26.49 -13.68 0.84
C SER A 212 -25.60 -12.49 1.18
N PHE A 213 -26.20 -11.43 1.70
CA PHE A 213 -25.52 -10.38 2.45
C PHE A 213 -25.44 -10.79 3.92
N CYS A 214 -24.28 -10.61 4.51
CA CYS A 214 -24.06 -10.78 5.94
C CYS A 214 -23.81 -9.41 6.57
N MET A 215 -24.54 -9.12 7.64
CA MET A 215 -24.42 -7.86 8.38
C MET A 215 -24.24 -8.16 9.86
N TYR A 216 -23.11 -7.72 10.40
CA TYR A 216 -22.73 -7.85 11.81
C TYR A 216 -22.86 -6.48 12.46
N ILE A 217 -23.81 -6.33 13.38
CA ILE A 217 -24.11 -5.05 14.03
C ILE A 217 -23.74 -5.17 15.50
N SER A 218 -22.77 -4.36 15.93
CA SER A 218 -22.38 -4.27 17.35
C SER A 218 -23.56 -3.82 18.22
N LYS A 219 -23.54 -4.11 19.52
CA LYS A 219 -24.55 -3.61 20.47
C LYS A 219 -24.15 -2.26 21.10
N THR A 220 -22.91 -1.82 20.94
CA THR A 220 -22.36 -0.59 21.55
C THR A 220 -21.43 0.11 20.55
N HIS A 221 -21.13 1.40 20.79
CA HIS A 221 -20.13 2.14 20.01
C HIS A 221 -18.71 1.55 20.15
N ASP A 222 -18.45 0.86 21.26
CA ASP A 222 -17.21 0.12 21.50
C ASP A 222 -17.34 -1.30 20.89
N PRO A 223 -16.58 -1.62 19.82
CA PRO A 223 -16.62 -2.93 19.18
C PRO A 223 -15.88 -4.01 19.97
N LEU A 224 -15.03 -3.64 20.93
CA LEU A 224 -14.23 -4.58 21.74
C LEU A 224 -14.89 -4.84 23.10
N GLY A 225 -15.55 -3.83 23.65
CA GLY A 225 -16.06 -3.82 25.02
C GLY A 225 -14.92 -3.89 26.05
N GLN A 226 -15.27 -3.90 27.34
CA GLN A 226 -14.27 -4.08 28.41
C GLN A 226 -13.65 -5.48 28.42
N SER A 227 -14.44 -6.51 28.09
CA SER A 227 -13.99 -7.91 28.03
C SER A 227 -14.62 -8.74 26.91
N SER A 228 -15.76 -8.29 26.37
CA SER A 228 -16.44 -8.86 25.22
C SER A 228 -17.51 -7.89 24.75
N SER A 229 -17.91 -8.02 23.50
CA SER A 229 -18.95 -7.22 22.84
C SER A 229 -20.08 -8.14 22.35
N THR A 230 -21.32 -7.67 22.41
CA THR A 230 -22.47 -8.37 21.81
C THR A 230 -22.68 -7.87 20.38
N TRP A 231 -22.98 -8.80 19.47
CA TRP A 231 -23.22 -8.57 18.05
C TRP A 231 -24.53 -9.23 17.60
N TYR A 232 -25.25 -8.56 16.71
CA TYR A 232 -26.42 -9.06 16.00
C TYR A 232 -26.01 -9.41 14.57
N ILE A 233 -26.24 -10.66 14.18
CA ILE A 233 -25.82 -11.18 12.87
C ILE A 233 -27.06 -11.46 12.04
N TYR A 234 -27.22 -10.71 10.96
CA TYR A 234 -28.29 -10.87 9.99
C TYR A 234 -27.75 -11.47 8.69
N GLU A 235 -28.44 -12.49 8.18
CA GLU A 235 -28.18 -13.09 6.88
C GLU A 235 -29.39 -12.84 5.96
N PHE A 236 -29.18 -12.07 4.88
CA PHE A 236 -30.22 -11.75 3.90
C PHE A 236 -29.89 -12.40 2.57
N THR A 237 -30.69 -13.35 2.11
CA THR A 237 -30.54 -13.93 0.77
C THR A 237 -30.67 -12.83 -0.30
N SER A 238 -29.82 -12.82 -1.32
CA SER A 238 -29.95 -11.88 -2.42
C SER A 238 -31.28 -12.10 -3.18
N ALA A 239 -31.83 -11.05 -3.77
CA ALA A 239 -33.13 -11.15 -4.44
C ALA A 239 -33.08 -11.92 -5.77
N SER A 240 -31.89 -12.11 -6.37
CA SER A 240 -31.70 -13.07 -7.47
C SER A 240 -31.49 -14.50 -7.00
N GLY A 241 -31.20 -14.73 -5.72
CA GLY A 241 -30.72 -16.00 -5.18
C GLY A 241 -29.28 -16.36 -5.60
N GLY A 242 -28.58 -15.44 -6.28
CA GLY A 242 -27.18 -15.59 -6.70
C GLY A 242 -26.23 -14.66 -5.94
N LEU A 243 -24.96 -14.61 -6.36
CA LEU A 243 -23.92 -13.83 -5.69
C LEU A 243 -24.19 -12.31 -5.76
N PRO A 244 -24.35 -11.61 -4.62
CA PRO A 244 -24.51 -10.15 -4.57
C PRO A 244 -23.15 -9.44 -4.61
N ASP A 245 -22.46 -9.60 -5.74
CA ASP A 245 -21.12 -9.10 -6.04
C ASP A 245 -21.02 -7.57 -5.94
N TYR A 246 -19.87 -7.05 -5.50
CA TYR A 246 -19.63 -5.61 -5.29
C TYR A 246 -20.73 -4.91 -4.48
N PRO A 247 -21.07 -5.38 -3.27
CA PRO A 247 -22.01 -4.68 -2.43
C PRO A 247 -21.38 -3.37 -1.93
N LYS A 248 -22.20 -2.33 -1.84
CA LYS A 248 -21.89 -1.08 -1.13
C LYS A 248 -23.11 -0.73 -0.30
N PHE A 249 -22.87 -0.18 0.89
CA PHE A 249 -23.91 0.05 1.89
C PHE A 249 -23.89 1.50 2.33
N GLY A 250 -25.04 2.07 2.69
CA GLY A 250 -25.13 3.39 3.30
C GLY A 250 -26.12 3.40 4.46
N VAL A 251 -25.78 4.13 5.51
CA VAL A 251 -26.64 4.46 6.64
C VAL A 251 -27.58 5.58 6.21
N TRP A 252 -28.87 5.39 6.49
CA TRP A 252 -29.89 6.41 6.32
C TRP A 252 -30.87 6.40 7.50
N GLY A 253 -31.84 7.32 7.49
CA GLY A 253 -32.76 7.50 8.61
C GLY A 253 -33.60 6.24 8.93
N ASP A 254 -34.11 5.56 7.90
CA ASP A 254 -35.07 4.45 8.01
C ASP A 254 -34.48 3.06 7.72
N ALA A 255 -33.41 2.99 6.93
CA ALA A 255 -32.85 1.74 6.45
C ALA A 255 -31.33 1.77 6.33
N TYR A 256 -30.73 0.58 6.32
CA TYR A 256 -29.44 0.38 5.67
C TYR A 256 -29.73 0.12 4.19
N TYR A 257 -29.26 1.00 3.32
CA TYR A 257 -29.42 0.85 1.87
C TYR A 257 -28.23 0.14 1.27
N ALA A 258 -28.44 -0.69 0.24
CA ALA A 258 -27.33 -1.33 -0.45
C ALA A 258 -27.54 -1.39 -1.98
N GLY A 259 -26.46 -1.17 -2.71
CA GLY A 259 -26.36 -1.47 -4.14
C GLY A 259 -25.44 -2.66 -4.35
N ALA A 260 -25.74 -3.52 -5.32
CA ALA A 260 -24.88 -4.64 -5.72
C ALA A 260 -24.83 -4.80 -7.25
N ASN A 261 -23.78 -5.44 -7.77
CA ASN A 261 -23.60 -5.85 -9.17
C ASN A 261 -24.54 -7.01 -9.56
N GLU A 262 -25.84 -6.83 -9.34
CA GLU A 262 -26.83 -7.88 -9.38
C GLU A 262 -28.03 -7.45 -10.22
N SER A 263 -27.82 -7.26 -11.52
CA SER A 263 -28.86 -6.75 -12.43
C SER A 263 -29.44 -5.40 -12.00
N ASN A 264 -28.61 -4.48 -11.50
CA ASN A 264 -29.00 -3.12 -11.12
C ASN A 264 -30.03 -3.07 -9.98
N ARG A 265 -29.86 -3.90 -8.95
CA ARG A 265 -30.76 -3.94 -7.78
C ARG A 265 -30.31 -3.00 -6.67
N GLN A 266 -31.29 -2.38 -6.03
CA GLN A 266 -31.18 -1.55 -4.84
C GLN A 266 -31.95 -2.22 -3.72
N TYR A 267 -31.32 -2.35 -2.55
CA TYR A 267 -31.86 -3.01 -1.36
C TYR A 267 -32.09 -1.99 -0.25
N ALA A 268 -33.10 -2.23 0.57
CA ALA A 268 -33.32 -1.55 1.83
C ALA A 268 -33.57 -2.56 2.96
N PHE A 269 -32.75 -2.50 4.01
CA PHE A 269 -32.83 -3.36 5.19
C PHE A 269 -33.34 -2.58 6.41
N ASP A 270 -34.18 -3.21 7.22
CA ASP A 270 -34.92 -2.61 8.33
C ASP A 270 -34.03 -2.20 9.52
N ARG A 271 -33.40 -1.04 9.39
CA ARG A 271 -32.41 -0.49 10.33
C ARG A 271 -32.94 -0.42 11.77
N ASP A 272 -34.18 0.05 11.95
CA ASP A 272 -34.79 0.22 13.27
C ASP A 272 -34.83 -1.09 14.09
N ASN A 273 -35.27 -2.20 13.47
CA ASN A 273 -35.27 -3.49 14.16
C ASN A 273 -33.86 -4.09 14.26
N MET A 274 -33.02 -3.86 13.26
CA MET A 274 -31.65 -4.37 13.22
C MET A 274 -30.78 -3.82 14.35
N LEU A 275 -30.90 -2.52 14.64
CA LEU A 275 -30.21 -1.87 15.74
C LEU A 275 -30.63 -2.37 17.13
N LEU A 276 -31.86 -2.85 17.26
CA LEU A 276 -32.41 -3.40 18.50
C LEU A 276 -32.14 -4.90 18.68
N GLY A 277 -31.60 -5.57 17.65
CA GLY A 277 -31.45 -7.02 17.63
C GLY A 277 -32.79 -7.77 17.52
N ASN A 278 -33.82 -7.12 16.97
CA ASN A 278 -35.13 -7.71 16.72
C ASN A 278 -35.18 -8.39 15.34
N PRO A 279 -36.19 -9.24 15.06
CA PRO A 279 -36.43 -9.70 13.70
C PRO A 279 -36.60 -8.51 12.74
N ALA A 280 -35.73 -8.43 11.74
CA ALA A 280 -35.81 -7.44 10.67
C ALA A 280 -36.98 -7.79 9.76
N ARG A 281 -37.84 -6.81 9.49
CA ARG A 281 -38.94 -6.96 8.51
C ARG A 281 -38.37 -7.27 7.12
N GLY A 282 -39.23 -7.78 6.24
CA GLY A 282 -38.83 -8.20 4.90
C GLY A 282 -38.13 -7.07 4.13
N TYR A 283 -36.86 -7.26 3.79
CA TYR A 283 -36.06 -6.29 3.04
C TYR A 283 -36.67 -6.07 1.65
N GLN A 284 -36.52 -4.86 1.14
CA GLN A 284 -37.23 -4.41 -0.04
C GLN A 284 -36.27 -4.12 -1.17
N VAL A 285 -36.68 -4.46 -2.39
CA VAL A 285 -35.81 -4.38 -3.55
C VAL A 285 -36.53 -3.74 -4.72
N PHE A 286 -35.82 -2.83 -5.38
CA PHE A 286 -36.16 -2.29 -6.68
C PHE A 286 -35.00 -2.52 -7.66
N THR A 287 -35.31 -2.49 -8.94
CA THR A 287 -34.34 -2.65 -10.02
C THR A 287 -34.31 -1.41 -10.90
N SER A 288 -33.20 -0.69 -11.01
CA SER A 288 -33.11 0.49 -11.87
C SER A 288 -32.98 0.11 -13.36
N PRO A 289 -33.39 0.98 -14.30
CA PRO A 289 -33.24 0.73 -15.73
C PRO A 289 -31.79 0.47 -16.13
N GLY A 290 -31.58 -0.47 -17.06
CA GLY A 290 -30.27 -0.72 -17.65
C GLY A 290 -29.77 0.45 -18.49
N LEU A 291 -28.48 0.75 -18.36
CA LEU A 291 -27.74 1.74 -19.14
C LEU A 291 -26.97 1.03 -20.27
N PRO A 292 -27.43 1.10 -21.54
CA PRO A 292 -26.75 0.45 -22.67
C PRO A 292 -25.31 0.94 -22.79
N GLY A 293 -24.35 0.08 -23.13
CA GLY A 293 -22.93 0.47 -23.20
C GLY A 293 -22.09 -0.02 -22.01
N PHE A 294 -22.59 0.04 -20.77
CA PHE A 294 -21.87 -0.40 -19.56
C PHE A 294 -22.13 -1.85 -19.13
N GLY A 295 -21.06 -2.63 -18.95
CA GLY A 295 -21.15 -4.04 -18.53
C GLY A 295 -21.26 -4.22 -17.01
N PHE A 296 -20.85 -3.20 -16.27
CA PHE A 296 -20.97 -3.07 -14.83
C PHE A 296 -21.78 -1.81 -14.52
N GLN A 297 -22.87 -1.95 -13.75
CA GLN A 297 -23.86 -0.89 -13.54
C GLN A 297 -24.33 -0.87 -12.09
N HIS A 298 -23.36 -0.72 -11.19
CA HIS A 298 -23.66 -0.51 -9.77
C HIS A 298 -24.33 0.84 -9.55
N MET A 299 -25.27 0.87 -8.60
CA MET A 299 -25.92 2.09 -8.12
C MET A 299 -25.38 2.38 -6.73
N MET A 300 -24.60 3.46 -6.59
CA MET A 300 -23.94 3.80 -5.35
C MET A 300 -24.96 4.37 -4.34
N PRO A 301 -25.18 3.73 -3.18
CA PRO A 301 -25.99 4.33 -2.13
C PRO A 301 -25.25 5.52 -1.52
N ALA A 302 -25.99 6.55 -1.12
CA ALA A 302 -25.45 7.59 -0.25
C ALA A 302 -25.33 7.06 1.19
N ASP A 303 -24.30 7.51 1.90
CA ASP A 303 -24.06 7.20 3.30
C ASP A 303 -24.04 8.48 4.14
N ALA A 304 -24.86 8.56 5.18
CA ALA A 304 -25.03 9.77 5.98
C ALA A 304 -23.97 9.90 7.08
N ASP A 305 -23.35 11.08 7.16
CA ASP A 305 -22.37 11.47 8.18
C ASP A 305 -22.80 12.75 8.92
N GLY A 306 -22.03 13.09 9.95
CA GLY A 306 -22.19 14.29 10.77
C GLY A 306 -23.25 14.17 11.86
N GLU A 307 -23.49 15.25 12.58
CA GLU A 307 -24.36 15.20 13.78
C GLU A 307 -25.85 15.01 13.46
N THR A 308 -26.25 15.24 12.20
CA THR A 308 -27.65 15.34 11.79
C THR A 308 -27.99 14.37 10.67
N LEU A 309 -28.87 13.41 10.98
CA LEU A 309 -29.49 12.55 9.98
C LEU A 309 -30.22 13.38 8.91
N PRO A 310 -30.38 12.86 7.68
CA PRO A 310 -31.35 13.37 6.72
C PRO A 310 -32.73 13.60 7.37
N PRO A 311 -33.48 14.63 6.95
CA PRO A 311 -34.76 14.96 7.56
C PRO A 311 -35.73 13.78 7.53
N GLN A 312 -36.56 13.66 8.57
CA GLN A 312 -37.48 12.54 8.72
C GLN A 312 -38.34 12.33 7.46
N GLY A 313 -38.36 11.10 6.95
CA GLY A 313 -39.08 10.74 5.73
C GLY A 313 -38.34 11.07 4.43
N ALA A 314 -37.10 11.56 4.51
CA ALA A 314 -36.24 11.65 3.33
C ALA A 314 -36.01 10.25 2.74
N PRO A 315 -36.22 10.05 1.43
CA PRO A 315 -35.93 8.78 0.78
C PRO A 315 -34.42 8.52 0.74
N GLY A 316 -34.03 7.25 0.76
CA GLY A 316 -32.64 6.83 0.51
C GLY A 316 -32.21 7.21 -0.89
N ILE A 317 -30.94 7.60 -1.05
CA ILE A 317 -30.40 8.10 -2.32
C ILE A 317 -29.49 7.05 -2.96
N PHE A 318 -29.69 6.83 -4.26
CA PHE A 318 -28.81 6.02 -5.10
C PHE A 318 -28.36 6.80 -6.32
N MET A 319 -27.10 6.67 -6.72
CA MET A 319 -26.54 7.44 -7.83
C MET A 319 -25.68 6.60 -8.78
N ARG A 320 -25.62 7.04 -10.04
CA ARG A 320 -24.59 6.62 -11.02
C ARG A 320 -24.26 7.79 -11.94
N HIS A 321 -23.15 7.70 -12.66
CA HIS A 321 -22.84 8.64 -13.75
C HIS A 321 -23.36 8.12 -15.10
N ARG A 322 -23.55 9.04 -16.04
CA ARG A 322 -23.91 8.75 -17.43
C ARG A 322 -23.10 9.67 -18.35
N ASP A 323 -22.21 9.06 -19.12
CA ASP A 323 -21.40 9.69 -20.17
C ASP A 323 -22.23 9.69 -21.46
N GLY A 324 -22.78 10.85 -21.84
CA GLY A 324 -23.76 10.97 -22.91
C GLY A 324 -23.25 10.41 -24.24
N GLU A 325 -21.94 10.55 -24.47
CA GLU A 325 -21.22 10.13 -25.65
C GLU A 325 -21.29 8.61 -25.81
N TYR A 326 -21.15 7.91 -24.69
CA TYR A 326 -21.20 6.45 -24.62
C TYR A 326 -22.61 5.87 -24.74
N HIS A 327 -23.63 6.67 -24.45
CA HIS A 327 -25.01 6.22 -24.36
C HIS A 327 -25.88 6.66 -25.55
N GLY A 328 -25.27 7.35 -26.52
CA GLY A 328 -25.91 7.72 -27.77
C GLY A 328 -26.79 8.96 -27.67
N ASP A 329 -26.51 9.82 -26.70
CA ASP A 329 -27.23 11.07 -26.49
C ASP A 329 -26.94 12.07 -27.60
N ASN A 330 -27.96 12.84 -27.98
CA ASN A 330 -27.87 13.80 -29.08
C ASN A 330 -28.75 15.06 -28.83
N PRO A 331 -28.14 16.20 -28.48
CA PRO A 331 -26.72 16.36 -28.20
C PRO A 331 -26.31 15.50 -26.98
N PRO A 332 -25.06 15.06 -26.93
CA PRO A 332 -24.51 14.41 -25.76
C PRO A 332 -24.60 15.35 -24.55
N ASP A 333 -24.95 14.78 -23.41
CA ASP A 333 -25.26 15.50 -22.19
C ASP A 333 -24.88 14.63 -21.00
N ASP A 334 -23.84 15.07 -20.29
CA ASP A 334 -23.27 14.36 -19.17
C ASP A 334 -24.01 14.67 -17.89
N VAL A 335 -24.45 13.61 -17.22
CA VAL A 335 -25.31 13.73 -16.04
C VAL A 335 -24.90 12.78 -14.93
N LEU A 336 -25.12 13.22 -13.70
CA LEU A 336 -25.28 12.32 -12.56
C LEU A 336 -26.77 11.96 -12.47
N GLU A 337 -27.08 10.67 -12.54
CA GLU A 337 -28.44 10.17 -12.39
C GLU A 337 -28.68 9.79 -10.92
N LEU A 338 -29.76 10.31 -10.34
CA LEU A 338 -30.16 10.09 -8.94
C LEU A 338 -31.51 9.37 -8.85
N TRP A 339 -31.64 8.47 -7.87
CA TRP A 339 -32.89 7.81 -7.50
C TRP A 339 -33.19 7.98 -6.02
N GLU A 340 -34.48 8.14 -5.72
CA GLU A 340 -35.04 8.22 -4.38
C GLU A 340 -35.79 6.94 -4.04
N PHE A 341 -35.36 6.22 -3.01
CA PHE A 341 -35.99 5.01 -2.50
C PHE A 341 -36.72 5.33 -1.17
N THR A 342 -38.06 5.34 -1.20
CA THR A 342 -38.91 5.40 -0.01
C THR A 342 -39.30 3.99 0.45
N THR A 343 -39.12 3.69 1.74
CA THR A 343 -39.51 2.39 2.31
C THR A 343 -40.77 2.48 3.17
N ASP A 344 -41.56 1.41 3.15
CA ASP A 344 -42.60 1.12 4.13
C ASP A 344 -42.52 -0.38 4.45
N PHE A 345 -41.76 -0.74 5.48
CA PHE A 345 -41.53 -2.15 5.85
C PHE A 345 -42.79 -2.85 6.38
N ASP A 346 -43.79 -2.11 6.86
CA ASP A 346 -45.04 -2.68 7.35
C ASP A 346 -46.01 -2.96 6.19
N THR A 347 -46.03 -2.08 5.18
CA THR A 347 -46.81 -2.23 3.96
C THR A 347 -45.92 -2.05 2.73
N PRO A 348 -45.19 -3.10 2.27
CA PRO A 348 -44.25 -2.99 1.15
C PRO A 348 -44.83 -2.52 -0.18
N ALA A 349 -46.16 -2.55 -0.33
CA ALA A 349 -46.87 -1.99 -1.47
C ALA A 349 -46.85 -0.45 -1.52
N ASN A 350 -46.58 0.23 -0.40
CA ASN A 350 -46.47 1.68 -0.31
C ASN A 350 -45.05 2.20 -0.60
N SER A 351 -44.05 1.32 -0.56
CA SER A 351 -42.67 1.65 -0.91
C SER A 351 -42.56 2.08 -2.35
N ALA A 352 -41.59 2.94 -2.65
CA ALA A 352 -41.44 3.48 -4.00
C ALA A 352 -39.98 3.76 -4.34
N ILE A 353 -39.68 3.69 -5.63
CA ILE A 353 -38.44 4.26 -6.20
C ILE A 353 -38.79 5.30 -7.26
N THR A 354 -38.19 6.49 -7.16
CA THR A 354 -38.38 7.59 -8.12
C THR A 354 -37.05 7.94 -8.78
N GLY A 355 -37.00 7.94 -10.12
CA GLY A 355 -35.83 8.36 -10.89
C GLY A 355 -35.87 7.85 -12.35
N PRO A 356 -34.82 8.09 -13.14
CA PRO A 356 -33.69 8.95 -12.79
C PRO A 356 -34.10 10.42 -12.65
N ILE A 357 -33.44 11.13 -11.75
CA ILE A 357 -33.39 12.59 -11.68
C ILE A 357 -32.01 12.96 -12.24
N ASN A 358 -31.98 13.70 -13.35
CA ASN A 358 -30.75 14.02 -14.04
C ASN A 358 -30.19 15.35 -13.49
N ILE A 359 -28.96 15.30 -13.01
CA ILE A 359 -28.20 16.48 -12.58
C ILE A 359 -27.11 16.70 -13.62
N HIS A 360 -27.26 17.76 -14.41
CA HIS A 360 -26.27 18.11 -15.43
C HIS A 360 -24.96 18.53 -14.80
N VAL A 361 -23.87 17.98 -15.33
CA VAL A 361 -22.49 18.27 -14.94
C VAL A 361 -21.69 18.73 -16.15
N SER A 362 -20.48 19.22 -15.92
CA SER A 362 -19.55 19.47 -17.01
C SER A 362 -19.15 18.16 -17.68
N GLU A 363 -18.71 18.28 -18.94
CA GLU A 363 -18.32 17.12 -19.74
C GLU A 363 -17.18 16.30 -19.08
N PHE A 364 -17.27 14.99 -19.19
CA PHE A 364 -16.29 14.02 -18.71
C PHE A 364 -16.22 12.82 -19.66
N ASP A 365 -15.10 12.10 -19.66
CA ASP A 365 -14.90 10.96 -20.54
C ASP A 365 -14.56 9.69 -19.74
N THR A 366 -15.39 8.66 -19.92
CA THR A 366 -15.21 7.34 -19.29
C THR A 366 -14.45 6.35 -20.19
N HIS A 367 -13.90 6.82 -21.32
CA HIS A 367 -13.04 6.07 -22.23
C HIS A 367 -11.63 5.88 -21.69
N LEU A 368 -11.50 5.07 -20.65
CA LEU A 368 -10.19 4.72 -20.08
C LEU A 368 -9.74 3.33 -20.54
N GLY A 369 -8.72 3.28 -21.38
CA GLY A 369 -8.23 2.09 -22.06
C GLY A 369 -9.05 1.77 -23.29
N GLY A 370 -9.36 0.49 -23.49
CA GLY A 370 -10.14 0.06 -24.64
C GLY A 370 -11.64 0.00 -24.40
N SER A 371 -12.31 -0.75 -25.28
CA SER A 371 -13.75 -0.94 -25.26
C SER A 371 -14.27 -1.98 -24.26
N ASN A 372 -13.45 -2.69 -23.49
CA ASN A 372 -13.95 -3.63 -22.49
C ASN A 372 -14.03 -2.98 -21.11
N PHE A 373 -14.90 -3.51 -20.24
CA PHE A 373 -14.93 -3.03 -18.86
C PHE A 373 -13.61 -3.35 -18.14
N GLY A 374 -12.96 -4.48 -18.42
CA GLY A 374 -11.72 -4.90 -17.76
C GLY A 374 -10.42 -4.47 -18.42
N ASP A 375 -10.43 -3.46 -19.29
CA ASP A 375 -9.20 -3.00 -19.93
C ASP A 375 -8.31 -2.28 -18.91
N LEU A 376 -7.01 -2.55 -19.01
CA LEU A 376 -5.98 -2.04 -18.10
C LEU A 376 -5.28 -0.84 -18.74
N SER A 377 -5.32 0.31 -18.11
CA SER A 377 -4.91 1.58 -18.71
C SER A 377 -4.04 2.46 -17.82
N VAL A 378 -3.94 2.17 -16.52
CA VAL A 378 -3.07 2.92 -15.62
C VAL A 378 -1.65 2.35 -15.70
N PRO A 379 -0.64 3.09 -16.18
CA PRO A 379 0.71 2.58 -16.34
C PRO A 379 1.45 2.47 -15.01
N GLN A 380 2.43 1.57 -14.97
CA GLN A 380 3.38 1.43 -13.87
C GLN A 380 4.82 1.25 -14.40
N PRO A 381 5.87 1.46 -13.58
CA PRO A 381 7.25 1.39 -14.04
C PRO A 381 7.70 0.00 -14.47
N ASN A 382 8.90 -0.05 -15.06
CA ASN A 382 9.60 -1.27 -15.47
C ASN A 382 8.88 -2.12 -16.54
N GLY A 383 7.97 -1.52 -17.32
CA GLY A 383 7.20 -2.23 -18.33
C GLY A 383 6.23 -3.26 -17.75
N ALA A 384 5.82 -3.10 -16.49
CA ALA A 384 4.82 -3.94 -15.85
C ALA A 384 3.45 -3.79 -16.53
N THR A 385 2.59 -4.80 -16.35
CA THR A 385 1.20 -4.78 -16.83
C THR A 385 0.47 -3.55 -16.30
N ASN A 386 -0.36 -2.88 -17.10
CA ASN A 386 -1.16 -1.75 -16.59
C ASN A 386 -2.15 -2.19 -15.49
N LEU A 387 -2.63 -1.24 -14.70
CA LEU A 387 -3.59 -1.44 -13.63
C LEU A 387 -5.02 -1.10 -14.06
N PHE A 388 -5.97 -1.73 -13.39
CA PHE A 388 -7.39 -1.57 -13.65
C PHE A 388 -7.96 -0.27 -13.04
N PRO A 389 -8.57 0.64 -13.84
CA PRO A 389 -9.03 1.95 -13.33
C PRO A 389 -10.44 1.94 -12.73
N LEU A 390 -11.25 0.89 -12.97
CA LEU A 390 -12.67 0.80 -12.60
C LEU A 390 -13.55 1.99 -13.08
N LYS A 391 -13.75 2.09 -14.39
CA LYS A 391 -14.32 3.28 -15.07
C LYS A 391 -15.86 3.40 -15.21
N GLN A 392 -16.65 2.45 -14.69
CA GLN A 392 -18.11 2.37 -14.97
C GLN A 392 -19.04 2.66 -13.79
N PRO A 393 -18.70 2.34 -12.53
CA PRO A 393 -19.45 2.82 -11.39
C PRO A 393 -18.89 4.17 -10.90
N LEU A 394 -19.68 4.88 -10.10
CA LEU A 394 -19.11 5.88 -9.19
C LEU A 394 -18.13 5.19 -8.22
N MET A 395 -17.09 5.90 -7.80
CA MET A 395 -16.16 5.37 -6.80
C MET A 395 -16.77 5.48 -5.40
N TRP A 396 -16.41 4.53 -4.53
CA TRP A 396 -16.83 4.57 -3.13
C TRP A 396 -16.14 5.74 -2.40
N ARG A 397 -16.84 6.62 -1.68
CA ARG A 397 -18.26 6.65 -1.31
C ARG A 397 -18.98 7.89 -1.88
N VAL A 398 -20.31 7.86 -1.84
CA VAL A 398 -21.15 9.07 -1.91
C VAL A 398 -21.53 9.45 -0.49
N GLN A 399 -20.89 10.48 0.06
CA GLN A 399 -21.20 10.98 1.41
C GLN A 399 -22.40 11.92 1.36
N HIS A 400 -23.34 11.75 2.29
CA HIS A 400 -24.34 12.74 2.66
C HIS A 400 -23.95 13.43 3.95
N ARG A 401 -24.16 14.74 4.03
CA ARG A 401 -23.94 15.52 5.26
C ARG A 401 -24.96 16.66 5.34
N THR A 402 -25.41 16.99 6.54
CA THR A 402 -26.24 18.20 6.78
C THR A 402 -25.41 19.22 7.56
N ILE A 403 -25.23 20.41 7.00
CA ILE A 403 -24.52 21.53 7.64
C ILE A 403 -25.44 22.75 7.55
N ASP A 404 -25.72 23.36 8.69
CA ASP A 404 -26.63 24.50 8.83
C ASP A 404 -27.98 24.29 8.12
N ASP A 405 -28.28 25.08 7.09
CA ASP A 405 -29.54 25.08 6.35
C ASP A 405 -29.47 24.30 5.02
N LYS A 406 -28.43 23.47 4.84
CA LYS A 406 -28.19 22.67 3.63
C LYS A 406 -27.92 21.20 3.94
N GLN A 407 -28.34 20.36 2.99
CA GLN A 407 -27.85 18.99 2.82
C GLN A 407 -26.89 18.97 1.64
N TYR A 408 -25.82 18.20 1.75
CA TYR A 408 -24.80 18.01 0.73
C TYR A 408 -24.68 16.53 0.34
N LEU A 409 -24.38 16.29 -0.93
CA LEU A 409 -23.83 15.01 -1.40
C LEU A 409 -22.47 15.27 -2.02
N VAL A 410 -21.46 14.52 -1.61
CA VAL A 410 -20.10 14.57 -2.18
C VAL A 410 -19.73 13.19 -2.72
N GLY A 411 -19.20 13.16 -3.94
CA GLY A 411 -18.76 11.92 -4.57
C GLY A 411 -17.71 12.15 -5.63
N ASN A 412 -17.23 11.05 -6.22
CA ASN A 412 -16.16 11.09 -7.20
C ASN A 412 -16.24 9.94 -8.21
N MET A 413 -15.47 10.08 -9.30
CA MET A 413 -15.20 9.05 -10.30
C MET A 413 -13.87 9.30 -11.00
N VAL A 414 -13.34 8.28 -11.67
CA VAL A 414 -12.18 8.43 -12.57
C VAL A 414 -12.65 8.89 -13.95
N THR A 415 -11.88 9.80 -14.58
CA THR A 415 -12.14 10.30 -15.94
C THR A 415 -10.85 10.34 -16.74
N ASP A 416 -10.95 10.20 -18.07
CA ASP A 416 -9.88 10.58 -19.00
C ASP A 416 -9.85 12.11 -19.10
N VAL A 417 -8.67 12.71 -18.95
CA VAL A 417 -8.49 14.17 -18.96
C VAL A 417 -7.97 14.71 -20.28
N ASP A 418 -7.49 13.86 -21.19
CA ASP A 418 -6.88 14.31 -22.46
C ASP A 418 -7.22 13.45 -23.69
N GLY A 419 -8.03 12.40 -23.49
CA GLY A 419 -8.44 11.47 -24.55
C GLY A 419 -7.37 10.45 -24.93
N ASN A 420 -6.29 10.33 -24.15
CA ASN A 420 -5.20 9.37 -24.34
C ASN A 420 -4.98 8.51 -23.08
N ASP A 421 -6.06 8.16 -22.38
CA ASP A 421 -6.04 7.37 -21.15
C ASP A 421 -5.28 8.06 -20.01
N TYR A 422 -5.30 9.40 -19.92
CA TYR A 422 -4.68 10.09 -18.79
C TYR A 422 -5.71 10.27 -17.66
N HIS A 423 -5.47 9.62 -16.52
CA HIS A 423 -6.50 9.46 -15.49
C HIS A 423 -6.46 10.60 -14.47
N GLY A 424 -7.60 11.25 -14.26
CA GLY A 424 -7.83 12.23 -13.21
C GLY A 424 -9.03 11.88 -12.33
N VAL A 425 -9.15 12.59 -11.20
CA VAL A 425 -10.26 12.41 -10.26
C VAL A 425 -11.32 13.48 -10.51
N ARG A 426 -12.45 13.11 -11.10
CA ARG A 426 -13.64 13.96 -11.19
C ARG A 426 -14.36 13.93 -9.84
N TRP A 427 -14.48 15.06 -9.18
CA TRP A 427 -15.22 15.21 -7.92
C TRP A 427 -16.39 16.17 -8.11
N TRP A 428 -17.43 16.02 -7.29
CA TRP A 428 -18.63 16.84 -7.34
C TRP A 428 -19.27 17.01 -5.97
N GLN A 429 -19.96 18.13 -5.81
CA GLN A 429 -20.74 18.52 -4.64
C GLN A 429 -22.14 18.92 -5.11
N LEU A 430 -23.15 18.24 -4.58
CA LEU A 430 -24.56 18.62 -4.74
C LEU A 430 -25.07 19.27 -3.46
N GLU A 431 -26.03 20.18 -3.59
CA GLU A 431 -26.71 20.77 -2.43
C GLU A 431 -28.23 20.76 -2.59
N ARG A 432 -28.95 20.70 -1.48
CA ARG A 432 -30.38 21.03 -1.37
C ARG A 432 -30.69 21.68 -0.02
N PRO A 433 -31.85 22.34 0.16
CA PRO A 433 -32.25 22.87 1.47
C PRO A 433 -32.33 21.77 2.55
N ALA A 434 -31.89 22.06 3.78
CA ALA A 434 -31.83 21.08 4.87
C ALA A 434 -33.17 20.41 5.16
N ALA A 435 -34.28 21.16 5.07
CA ALA A 435 -35.63 20.63 5.33
C ALA A 435 -36.25 19.87 4.14
N SER A 436 -35.58 19.84 2.97
CA SER A 436 -36.15 19.20 1.78
C SER A 436 -36.01 17.68 1.81
N THR A 437 -37.07 17.01 1.37
CA THR A 437 -37.14 15.56 1.10
C THR A 437 -37.41 15.26 -0.38
N ASN A 438 -37.35 16.27 -1.26
CA ASN A 438 -37.66 16.14 -2.69
C ASN A 438 -36.36 16.04 -3.50
N GLY A 439 -36.23 15.01 -4.33
CA GLY A 439 -35.01 14.77 -5.10
C GLY A 439 -34.75 15.82 -6.17
N ASN A 440 -35.80 16.49 -6.67
CA ASN A 440 -35.66 17.55 -7.67
C ASN A 440 -35.06 18.84 -7.11
N ASP A 441 -34.91 18.95 -5.79
CA ASP A 441 -34.30 20.11 -5.15
C ASP A 441 -32.76 19.98 -5.08
N TRP A 442 -32.20 18.81 -5.41
CA TRP A 442 -30.76 18.63 -5.57
C TRP A 442 -30.26 19.40 -6.79
N VAL A 443 -29.24 20.23 -6.57
CA VAL A 443 -28.56 20.98 -7.63
C VAL A 443 -27.05 20.82 -7.51
N LEU A 444 -26.36 20.89 -8.64
CA LEU A 444 -24.90 20.97 -8.66
C LEU A 444 -24.44 22.27 -7.99
N LYS A 445 -23.66 22.13 -6.91
CA LYS A 445 -23.02 23.25 -6.21
C LYS A 445 -21.64 23.53 -6.79
N ASP A 446 -20.85 22.49 -6.93
CA ASP A 446 -19.48 22.59 -7.42
C ASP A 446 -18.98 21.25 -8.00
N GLU A 447 -17.97 21.31 -8.85
CA GLU A 447 -17.34 20.16 -9.51
C GLU A 447 -15.96 20.52 -10.06
N GLY A 448 -15.04 19.54 -10.08
CA GLY A 448 -13.71 19.72 -10.65
C GLY A 448 -13.08 18.43 -11.14
N THR A 449 -11.97 18.53 -11.88
CA THR A 449 -11.10 17.38 -12.21
C THR A 449 -9.75 17.61 -11.59
N TYR A 450 -9.38 16.76 -10.64
CA TYR A 450 -8.06 16.85 -10.02
C TYR A 450 -7.00 16.15 -10.87
N THR A 451 -6.07 16.95 -11.38
CA THR A 451 -4.82 16.53 -12.01
C THR A 451 -3.81 17.67 -11.95
N LEU A 452 -2.52 17.36 -11.95
CA LEU A 452 -1.44 18.35 -12.03
C LEU A 452 -0.83 18.43 -13.44
N ASN A 453 -1.31 17.62 -14.38
CA ASN A 453 -0.74 17.48 -15.73
C ASN A 453 0.78 17.22 -15.72
N ASP A 454 1.20 16.40 -14.75
CA ASP A 454 2.59 16.03 -14.45
C ASP A 454 2.97 14.65 -15.01
N GLY A 455 2.05 14.01 -15.75
CA GLY A 455 2.19 12.64 -16.24
C GLY A 455 1.96 11.56 -15.18
N VAL A 456 1.53 11.93 -13.96
CA VAL A 456 1.14 10.99 -12.91
C VAL A 456 -0.37 10.78 -12.96
N HIS A 457 -0.78 9.52 -13.10
CA HIS A 457 -2.19 9.13 -13.15
C HIS A 457 -2.79 9.10 -11.75
N ARG A 458 -4.01 9.59 -11.60
CA ARG A 458 -4.74 9.65 -10.33
C ARG A 458 -6.06 8.91 -10.48
N TRP A 459 -6.25 7.83 -9.73
CA TRP A 459 -7.45 7.00 -9.83
C TRP A 459 -7.79 6.35 -8.48
N MET A 460 -8.88 5.58 -8.44
CA MET A 460 -9.33 4.85 -7.25
C MET A 460 -9.65 5.74 -6.04
N ALA A 461 -10.20 6.92 -6.31
CA ALA A 461 -10.35 7.93 -5.29
C ALA A 461 -11.54 7.69 -4.35
N SER A 462 -11.50 8.35 -3.19
CA SER A 462 -12.61 8.52 -2.26
C SER A 462 -12.69 10.00 -1.85
N ALA A 463 -13.89 10.50 -1.58
CA ALA A 463 -14.15 11.91 -1.31
C ALA A 463 -15.04 12.08 -0.08
N ALA A 464 -14.75 13.09 0.74
CA ALA A 464 -15.52 13.42 1.93
C ALA A 464 -15.44 14.91 2.26
N MET A 465 -16.44 15.38 3.00
CA MET A 465 -16.64 16.73 3.49
C MET A 465 -16.64 16.75 5.02
N ASP A 466 -15.87 17.67 5.61
CA ASP A 466 -15.82 17.89 7.07
C ASP A 466 -17.00 18.74 7.58
N GLY A 467 -17.01 19.02 8.89
CA GLY A 467 -18.03 19.80 9.58
C GLY A 467 -18.12 21.25 9.18
N ASP A 468 -17.06 21.81 8.60
CA ASP A 468 -17.03 23.19 8.13
C ASP A 468 -17.31 23.29 6.62
N GLY A 469 -17.56 22.16 5.95
CA GLY A 469 -17.89 22.08 4.53
C GLY A 469 -16.68 22.00 3.60
N ASN A 470 -15.47 21.83 4.13
CA ASN A 470 -14.25 21.64 3.35
C ASN A 470 -14.25 20.22 2.78
N ILE A 471 -13.72 20.03 1.57
CA ILE A 471 -13.73 18.74 0.87
C ILE A 471 -12.31 18.24 0.71
N ALA A 472 -12.08 16.98 1.06
CA ALA A 472 -10.85 16.26 0.77
C ALA A 472 -11.11 15.10 -0.20
N ILE A 473 -10.09 14.76 -0.99
CA ILE A 473 -10.01 13.55 -1.79
C ILE A 473 -8.74 12.78 -1.45
N GLY A 474 -8.84 11.47 -1.33
CA GLY A 474 -7.70 10.55 -1.26
C GLY A 474 -7.72 9.65 -2.49
N TYR A 475 -6.56 9.37 -3.09
CA TYR A 475 -6.47 8.60 -4.33
C TYR A 475 -5.12 7.88 -4.48
N ASN A 476 -5.09 6.93 -5.42
CA ASN A 476 -3.86 6.26 -5.82
C ASN A 476 -3.14 7.01 -6.94
N THR A 477 -1.81 6.89 -6.97
CA THR A 477 -0.93 7.50 -7.99
C THR A 477 0.00 6.50 -8.64
N SER A 478 0.26 6.60 -9.95
CA SER A 478 1.17 5.72 -10.69
C SER A 478 1.47 6.31 -12.07
N SER A 479 2.62 5.95 -12.64
CA SER A 479 2.96 6.24 -14.03
C SER A 479 4.01 5.26 -14.55
N SER A 480 4.49 5.46 -15.77
CA SER A 480 5.67 4.71 -16.27
C SER A 480 6.97 4.96 -15.47
N SER A 481 7.00 5.96 -14.58
CA SER A 481 8.15 6.31 -13.74
C SER A 481 7.83 6.48 -12.26
N VAL A 482 6.56 6.40 -11.86
CA VAL A 482 6.09 6.51 -10.47
C VAL A 482 5.38 5.23 -10.09
N PHE A 483 5.82 4.57 -9.01
CA PHE A 483 5.18 3.35 -8.54
C PHE A 483 3.81 3.63 -7.88
N PRO A 484 2.90 2.64 -7.85
CA PRO A 484 1.60 2.77 -7.19
C PRO A 484 1.70 3.21 -5.71
N GLY A 485 1.26 4.43 -5.42
CA GLY A 485 1.30 5.10 -4.11
C GLY A 485 -0.07 5.68 -3.71
N MET A 486 -0.10 6.41 -2.59
CA MET A 486 -1.28 7.06 -2.03
C MET A 486 -1.03 8.54 -1.76
N ARG A 487 -1.92 9.39 -2.28
CA ARG A 487 -1.87 10.84 -2.09
C ARG A 487 -3.25 11.39 -1.78
N TYR A 488 -3.29 12.63 -1.31
CA TYR A 488 -4.52 13.34 -0.99
C TYR A 488 -4.41 14.82 -1.38
N ALA A 489 -5.57 15.44 -1.61
CA ALA A 489 -5.71 16.86 -1.92
C ALA A 489 -7.03 17.38 -1.34
N GLY A 490 -7.18 18.71 -1.27
CA GLY A 490 -8.35 19.28 -0.63
C GLY A 490 -8.68 20.71 -1.04
N ARG A 491 -9.82 21.17 -0.54
CA ARG A 491 -10.32 22.53 -0.69
C ARG A 491 -11.12 22.98 0.52
N LEU A 492 -11.00 24.26 0.83
CA LEU A 492 -11.89 24.98 1.74
C LEU A 492 -13.16 25.44 1.01
N THR A 493 -14.19 25.81 1.77
CA THR A 493 -15.48 26.30 1.24
C THR A 493 -15.37 27.59 0.42
N ASP A 494 -14.36 28.41 0.67
CA ASP A 494 -14.12 29.69 -0.02
C ASP A 494 -13.10 29.61 -1.17
N ASP A 495 -12.57 28.41 -1.44
CA ASP A 495 -11.66 28.19 -2.55
C ASP A 495 -12.32 28.42 -3.93
N PRO A 496 -11.55 28.84 -4.95
CA PRO A 496 -12.08 29.02 -6.30
C PRO A 496 -12.84 27.78 -6.79
N ALA A 497 -14.04 28.01 -7.30
CA ALA A 497 -14.92 26.95 -7.76
C ALA A 497 -14.25 26.04 -8.81
N GLY A 498 -14.48 24.74 -8.66
CA GLY A 498 -13.92 23.67 -9.48
C GLY A 498 -12.42 23.42 -9.32
N THR A 499 -11.82 23.84 -8.21
CA THR A 499 -10.41 23.60 -7.91
C THR A 499 -10.21 23.07 -6.49
N MET A 500 -9.10 22.35 -6.30
CA MET A 500 -8.55 21.93 -5.01
C MET A 500 -7.16 22.53 -4.87
N PRO A 501 -7.06 23.79 -4.40
CA PRO A 501 -5.81 24.54 -4.41
C PRO A 501 -4.91 24.22 -3.21
N ARG A 502 -5.37 23.40 -2.25
CA ARG A 502 -4.64 23.11 -1.01
C ARG A 502 -3.46 22.14 -1.19
N GLY A 503 -3.10 21.82 -2.44
CA GLY A 503 -1.93 21.01 -2.80
C GLY A 503 -2.17 19.50 -2.77
N GLU A 504 -1.27 18.76 -3.43
CA GLU A 504 -1.18 17.30 -3.34
C GLU A 504 -0.12 16.92 -2.31
N ASN A 505 -0.51 16.08 -1.35
CA ASN A 505 0.38 15.58 -0.30
C ASN A 505 0.45 14.06 -0.34
N SER A 506 1.63 13.52 -0.04
CA SER A 506 1.86 12.06 -0.05
C SER A 506 1.60 11.45 1.31
N ILE A 507 0.84 10.35 1.34
CA ILE A 507 0.75 9.50 2.53
C ILE A 507 1.86 8.45 2.48
N ILE A 508 2.03 7.82 1.31
CA ILE A 508 3.10 6.86 1.06
C ILE A 508 3.36 6.73 -0.45
N GLU A 509 4.63 6.77 -0.83
CA GLU A 509 5.05 6.45 -2.19
C GLU A 509 5.31 4.94 -2.34
N GLY A 510 4.99 4.39 -3.51
CA GLY A 510 5.32 3.01 -3.83
C GLY A 510 6.81 2.81 -4.13
N SER A 511 7.29 1.58 -3.98
CA SER A 511 8.66 1.16 -4.34
C SER A 511 8.68 -0.05 -5.28
N GLY A 512 7.53 -0.53 -5.76
CA GLY A 512 7.44 -1.62 -6.72
C GLY A 512 6.20 -1.56 -7.60
N SER A 513 6.25 -2.20 -8.76
CA SER A 513 5.09 -2.38 -9.65
C SER A 513 4.27 -3.58 -9.17
N ASN A 514 2.95 -3.50 -9.24
CA ASN A 514 2.07 -4.62 -8.91
C ASN A 514 2.15 -5.71 -9.99
N SER A 515 2.26 -6.97 -9.58
CA SER A 515 2.26 -8.13 -10.47
C SER A 515 0.87 -8.47 -11.04
N SER A 516 -0.21 -7.94 -10.48
CA SER A 516 -1.57 -8.14 -10.97
C SER A 516 -2.16 -6.85 -11.54
N GLY A 517 -2.89 -6.98 -12.66
CA GLY A 517 -3.73 -5.92 -13.20
C GLY A 517 -4.99 -5.68 -12.37
N ARG A 518 -5.43 -6.65 -11.54
CA ARG A 518 -6.51 -6.50 -10.56
C ARG A 518 -6.00 -5.72 -9.35
N TYR A 519 -5.76 -4.44 -9.58
CA TYR A 519 -5.63 -3.43 -8.55
C TYR A 519 -6.98 -3.29 -7.81
N GLY A 520 -6.99 -2.82 -6.56
CA GLY A 520 -8.16 -2.68 -5.69
C GLY A 520 -9.42 -2.20 -6.42
N ASP A 521 -10.63 -2.55 -6.01
CA ASP A 521 -11.81 -1.95 -6.67
C ASP A 521 -12.30 -0.67 -5.96
N TYR A 522 -11.84 -0.37 -4.73
CA TYR A 522 -12.21 0.85 -3.99
C TYR A 522 -11.20 1.20 -2.88
N SER A 523 -11.29 2.44 -2.41
CA SER A 523 -10.62 3.00 -1.24
C SER A 523 -11.65 3.78 -0.39
N SER A 524 -11.34 4.13 0.86
CA SER A 524 -12.31 4.82 1.74
C SER A 524 -11.70 6.02 2.44
N LEU A 525 -12.40 7.16 2.35
CA LEU A 525 -12.13 8.40 3.08
C LEU A 525 -13.35 8.75 3.93
N ASN A 526 -13.17 8.83 5.25
CA ASN A 526 -14.26 9.03 6.22
C ASN A 526 -13.88 10.13 7.22
N VAL A 527 -14.86 10.84 7.80
CA VAL A 527 -14.63 11.94 8.75
C VAL A 527 -14.89 11.46 10.17
N ASP A 528 -13.99 11.80 11.09
CA ASP A 528 -14.08 11.43 12.50
C ASP A 528 -15.29 12.09 13.16
N PRO A 529 -16.28 11.34 13.68
CA PRO A 529 -17.49 11.91 14.26
C PRO A 529 -17.26 12.56 15.63
N VAL A 530 -16.04 12.52 16.16
CA VAL A 530 -15.71 13.14 17.46
C VAL A 530 -15.37 14.62 17.30
N ASP A 531 -14.60 14.96 16.28
CA ASP A 531 -14.18 16.34 16.00
C ASP A 531 -14.81 16.92 14.73
N GLU A 532 -15.47 16.07 13.94
CA GLU A 532 -16.09 16.41 12.65
C GLU A 532 -15.10 17.01 11.63
N CYS A 533 -13.80 16.83 11.83
CA CYS A 533 -12.74 17.51 11.08
C CYS A 533 -11.64 16.58 10.57
N THR A 534 -11.30 15.54 11.33
CA THR A 534 -10.21 14.64 10.97
C THR A 534 -10.68 13.64 9.92
N PHE A 535 -10.06 13.67 8.75
CA PHE A 535 -10.25 12.66 7.71
C PHE A 535 -9.37 11.45 7.99
N TRP A 536 -9.93 10.26 7.85
CA TRP A 536 -9.22 8.98 7.87
C TRP A 536 -9.33 8.34 6.48
N TYR A 537 -8.18 8.11 5.84
CA TYR A 537 -8.07 7.53 4.51
C TYR A 537 -7.38 6.17 4.55
N THR A 538 -7.90 5.23 3.78
CA THR A 538 -7.21 3.97 3.52
C THR A 538 -7.33 3.54 2.06
N ALA A 539 -6.22 3.05 1.52
CA ALA A 539 -6.12 2.45 0.20
C ALA A 539 -4.94 1.47 0.14
N GLN A 540 -4.77 0.84 -1.02
CA GLN A 540 -3.60 0.03 -1.29
C GLN A 540 -2.45 0.85 -1.88
N TYR A 541 -1.21 0.40 -1.68
CA TYR A 541 0.01 0.89 -2.35
C TYR A 541 0.92 -0.31 -2.64
N ASN A 542 2.02 -0.11 -3.36
CA ASN A 542 2.95 -1.19 -3.68
C ASN A 542 4.36 -0.95 -3.14
N ALA A 543 4.74 -1.69 -2.08
CA ALA A 543 6.11 -1.73 -1.59
C ALA A 543 7.02 -2.65 -2.42
N SER A 544 6.44 -3.64 -3.10
CA SER A 544 7.13 -4.59 -3.98
C SER A 544 6.15 -5.08 -5.07
N SER A 545 6.24 -6.36 -5.48
CA SER A 545 5.35 -6.93 -6.50
C SER A 545 3.90 -7.11 -6.04
N ASN A 546 3.65 -7.19 -4.73
CA ASN A 546 2.30 -7.33 -4.17
C ASN A 546 1.83 -6.01 -3.57
N TRP A 547 0.51 -5.82 -3.51
CA TRP A 547 -0.07 -4.69 -2.79
C TRP A 547 0.13 -4.85 -1.28
N SER A 548 0.23 -3.71 -0.60
CA SER A 548 0.05 -3.54 0.84
C SER A 548 -1.00 -2.45 1.04
N THR A 549 -1.44 -2.19 2.27
CA THR A 549 -2.35 -1.08 2.57
C THR A 549 -1.76 -0.13 3.60
N ARG A 550 -2.21 1.12 3.56
CA ARG A 550 -1.81 2.16 4.51
C ARG A 550 -3.04 2.88 5.03
N ILE A 551 -2.93 3.44 6.22
CA ILE A 551 -3.95 4.28 6.85
C ILE A 551 -3.32 5.65 7.12
N GLY A 552 -3.90 6.70 6.56
CA GLY A 552 -3.51 8.08 6.80
C GLY A 552 -4.63 8.84 7.51
N ALA A 553 -4.29 9.72 8.45
CA ALA A 553 -5.25 10.68 9.01
C ALA A 553 -4.74 12.11 8.89
N PHE A 554 -5.58 13.03 8.43
CA PHE A 554 -5.22 14.43 8.18
C PHE A 554 -6.43 15.34 8.36
N LYS A 555 -6.19 16.65 8.51
CA LYS A 555 -7.27 17.64 8.67
C LYS A 555 -6.89 19.00 8.11
N PHE A 556 -7.89 19.80 7.75
CA PHE A 556 -7.69 21.23 7.53
C PHE A 556 -7.43 21.92 8.87
N GLU A 557 -6.40 22.77 8.94
CA GLU A 557 -6.03 23.47 10.19
C GLU A 557 -7.15 24.36 10.72
N GLN A 558 -7.99 24.89 9.82
CA GLN A 558 -9.07 25.81 10.14
C GLN A 558 -10.36 25.09 10.55
N CYS A 559 -10.46 23.78 10.36
CA CYS A 559 -11.69 23.06 10.65
C CYS A 559 -12.01 23.07 12.15
N GLY A 560 -13.26 23.35 12.49
CA GLY A 560 -13.76 23.50 13.86
C GLY A 560 -13.49 24.90 14.43
N CYS A 561 -12.88 25.81 13.67
CA CYS A 561 -12.65 27.17 14.14
C CYS A 561 -13.86 28.07 13.92
N GLN A 562 -14.44 28.55 15.02
CA GLN A 562 -15.61 29.44 15.00
C GLN A 562 -15.26 30.92 15.28
N LEU A 563 -13.97 31.27 15.31
CA LEU A 563 -13.49 32.62 15.63
C LEU A 563 -13.08 33.39 14.37
N SER A 564 -13.34 34.70 14.38
CA SER A 564 -12.76 35.62 13.40
C SER A 564 -11.34 35.98 13.83
N LEU A 565 -10.35 35.52 13.07
CA LEU A 565 -8.95 35.68 13.41
C LEU A 565 -8.36 36.98 12.85
N ASP A 566 -7.52 37.65 13.64
CA ASP A 566 -6.71 38.78 13.19
C ASP A 566 -5.37 38.33 12.59
N THR A 567 -4.82 39.11 11.66
CA THR A 567 -3.56 38.78 11.00
C THR A 567 -2.38 39.02 11.94
N ILE A 568 -1.66 37.96 12.30
CA ILE A 568 -0.42 38.05 13.07
C ILE A 568 0.71 38.53 12.16
N ASN A 569 1.45 39.53 12.64
CA ASN A 569 2.58 40.09 11.92
C ASN A 569 3.87 39.85 12.73
N VAL A 570 4.81 39.14 12.12
CA VAL A 570 6.14 38.92 12.67
C VAL A 570 6.99 40.14 12.36
N THR A 571 7.41 40.82 13.42
CA THR A 571 8.12 42.10 13.36
C THR A 571 9.60 41.96 12.99
N GLY A 572 10.19 40.79 13.25
CA GLY A 572 11.56 40.50 12.82
C GLY A 572 12.16 39.24 13.40
N ALA A 573 13.29 38.83 12.81
CA ALA A 573 14.21 37.84 13.36
C ALA A 573 15.58 38.53 13.54
N THR A 574 16.15 38.43 14.73
CA THR A 574 17.43 39.06 15.08
C THR A 574 18.41 38.02 15.62
N VAL A 575 19.71 38.28 15.49
CA VAL A 575 20.78 37.34 15.90
C VAL A 575 21.55 37.96 17.06
N PRO A 576 21.07 37.80 18.31
CA PRO A 576 21.69 38.47 19.47
C PRO A 576 23.01 37.82 19.90
N ASN A 577 23.15 36.50 19.68
CA ASN A 577 24.30 35.69 20.07
C ASN A 577 24.55 34.58 19.03
N ASP A 578 25.69 33.90 19.17
CA ASP A 578 25.99 32.70 18.40
C ASP A 578 24.98 31.58 18.68
N ASN A 579 24.54 30.90 17.62
CA ASN A 579 23.55 29.83 17.63
C ASN A 579 22.22 30.24 18.30
N GLN A 580 21.84 31.51 18.15
CA GLN A 580 20.58 32.05 18.65
C GLN A 580 19.93 32.98 17.63
N ILE A 581 18.63 32.76 17.35
CA ILE A 581 17.78 33.71 16.64
C ILE A 581 16.59 34.08 17.53
N ASP A 582 16.41 35.37 17.78
CA ASP A 582 15.24 35.91 18.50
C ASP A 582 14.21 36.36 17.47
N VAL A 583 13.03 35.71 17.49
CA VAL A 583 11.90 36.00 16.61
C VAL A 583 10.88 36.80 17.40
N SER A 584 10.41 37.94 16.89
CA SER A 584 9.45 38.81 17.59
C SER A 584 8.22 39.11 16.76
N TRP A 585 7.04 39.19 17.37
CA TRP A 585 5.76 39.40 16.69
C TRP A 585 4.79 40.29 17.48
N ASP A 586 3.78 40.77 16.75
CA ASP A 586 2.67 41.56 17.28
C ASP A 586 1.68 40.67 18.06
N ASP A 587 1.15 41.19 19.16
CA ASP A 587 0.09 40.57 19.96
C ASP A 587 -1.26 40.63 19.24
N SER A 588 -2.06 39.58 19.40
CA SER A 588 -3.41 39.46 18.86
C SER A 588 -4.37 40.41 19.58
N ALA A 589 -5.24 41.05 18.81
CA ALA A 589 -6.36 41.84 19.31
C ALA A 589 -7.57 40.96 19.66
N THR A 590 -7.51 39.65 19.37
CA THR A 590 -8.60 38.68 19.60
C THR A 590 -8.49 38.09 21.01
N PRO A 591 -9.42 38.37 21.94
CA PRO A 591 -9.32 37.92 23.34
C PRO A 591 -9.28 36.41 23.54
N GLU A 592 -9.79 35.65 22.57
CA GLU A 592 -9.84 34.20 22.60
C GLU A 592 -8.51 33.54 22.18
N MET A 593 -7.59 34.28 21.57
CA MET A 593 -6.24 33.78 21.30
C MET A 593 -5.44 33.76 22.61
N ILE A 594 -4.89 32.60 22.96
CA ILE A 594 -4.18 32.39 24.24
C ILE A 594 -2.76 31.88 24.05
N GLU A 595 -2.33 31.57 22.82
CA GLU A 595 -0.99 31.12 22.51
C GLU A 595 -0.54 31.49 21.09
N TYR A 596 0.77 31.47 20.87
CA TYR A 596 1.44 31.67 19.60
C TYR A 596 2.29 30.45 19.28
N ARG A 597 2.09 29.86 18.11
CA ARG A 597 2.85 28.72 17.60
C ARG A 597 3.92 29.23 16.64
N ILE A 598 5.18 28.95 16.96
CA ILE A 598 6.34 29.41 16.21
C ILE A 598 6.81 28.29 15.31
N TYR A 599 6.82 28.54 14.01
CA TYR A 599 7.30 27.57 13.04
C TYR A 599 8.58 28.05 12.37
N ARG A 600 9.42 27.10 11.99
CA ARG A 600 10.72 27.33 11.37
C ARG A 600 10.94 26.44 10.16
N SER A 601 11.59 26.97 9.13
CA SER A 601 12.08 26.23 7.98
C SER A 601 13.51 26.62 7.63
N THR A 602 14.22 25.76 6.90
CA THR A 602 15.48 26.10 6.21
C THR A 602 15.25 26.40 4.72
N THR A 603 14.01 26.25 4.24
CA THR A 603 13.58 26.53 2.87
C THR A 603 12.60 27.70 2.86
N MET A 604 12.81 28.68 1.99
CA MET A 604 11.94 29.84 1.87
C MET A 604 10.52 29.42 1.45
N GLY A 605 9.50 29.89 2.17
CA GLY A 605 8.09 29.76 1.81
C GLY A 605 7.44 28.39 2.02
N THR A 606 8.16 27.38 2.50
CA THR A 606 7.62 26.01 2.68
C THR A 606 8.44 25.21 3.71
N GLY A 607 7.97 24.03 4.11
CA GLY A 607 8.70 23.11 5.00
C GLY A 607 8.78 23.56 6.46
N TYR A 608 7.81 24.38 6.91
CA TYR A 608 7.79 24.88 8.28
C TYR A 608 7.41 23.78 9.27
N VAL A 609 8.22 23.63 10.31
CA VAL A 609 7.94 22.74 11.45
C VAL A 609 7.68 23.56 12.70
N LEU A 610 6.69 23.17 13.52
CA LEU A 610 6.43 23.78 14.82
C LEU A 610 7.62 23.52 15.75
N ILE A 611 8.24 24.58 16.27
CA ILE A 611 9.40 24.47 17.17
C ILE A 611 9.10 24.86 18.60
N ASP A 612 8.11 25.72 18.85
CA ASP A 612 7.64 26.06 20.19
C ASP A 612 6.24 26.70 20.18
N THR A 613 5.62 26.74 21.36
CA THR A 613 4.35 27.43 21.62
C THR A 613 4.51 28.39 22.81
N VAL A 614 4.28 29.68 22.58
CA VAL A 614 4.39 30.76 23.57
C VAL A 614 3.00 31.21 24.01
N ALA A 615 2.69 31.12 25.29
CA ALA A 615 1.42 31.61 25.82
C ALA A 615 1.25 33.13 25.66
N ASP A 616 0.05 33.56 25.26
CA ASP A 616 -0.36 34.95 25.26
C ASP A 616 -0.66 35.40 26.70
N THR A 617 0.18 36.28 27.21
CA THR A 617 0.06 36.88 28.55
C THR A 617 -0.80 38.15 28.58
N SER A 618 -1.24 38.64 27.43
CA SER A 618 -2.11 39.81 27.26
C SER A 618 -3.23 39.59 26.22
N PRO A 619 -4.07 38.53 26.35
CA PRO A 619 -5.10 38.24 25.35
C PRO A 619 -6.01 39.43 25.03
N GLY A 620 -6.16 39.72 23.74
CA GLY A 620 -7.08 40.73 23.22
C GLY A 620 -6.60 42.18 23.33
N THR A 621 -5.32 42.43 23.62
CA THR A 621 -4.81 43.81 23.73
C THR A 621 -4.31 44.39 22.41
N GLY A 622 -3.86 43.57 21.45
CA GLY A 622 -3.53 44.02 20.10
C GLY A 622 -2.36 45.02 20.04
N SER A 623 -1.19 44.64 20.53
CA SER A 623 -0.02 45.50 20.68
C SER A 623 1.18 45.09 19.81
N THR A 624 1.88 46.05 19.21
CA THR A 624 2.96 45.76 18.24
C THR A 624 4.28 45.37 18.92
N GLY A 625 4.93 44.30 18.44
CA GLY A 625 6.26 43.82 18.88
C GLY A 625 6.32 43.38 20.35
N SER A 626 5.23 42.80 20.87
CA SER A 626 5.06 42.49 22.29
C SER A 626 5.73 41.18 22.71
N TYR A 627 5.82 40.21 21.78
CA TYR A 627 6.31 38.87 22.05
C TYR A 627 7.64 38.59 21.36
N THR A 628 8.47 37.78 22.03
CA THR A 628 9.74 37.29 21.51
C THR A 628 9.96 35.83 21.90
N TYR A 629 10.38 35.00 20.96
CA TYR A 629 10.87 33.64 21.19
C TYR A 629 12.36 33.56 20.87
N ASN A 630 13.12 32.89 21.74
CA ASN A 630 14.56 32.74 21.63
C ASN A 630 14.88 31.34 21.10
N ASP A 631 15.11 31.21 19.80
CA ASP A 631 15.49 29.94 19.18
C ASP A 631 16.99 29.68 19.36
N THR A 632 17.34 28.85 20.34
CA THR A 632 18.75 28.44 20.61
C THR A 632 19.13 27.11 19.94
N THR A 633 18.27 26.58 19.06
CA THR A 633 18.51 25.29 18.38
C THR A 633 19.02 25.46 16.95
N VAL A 634 19.26 26.71 16.54
CA VAL A 634 19.79 27.08 15.23
C VAL A 634 21.29 26.84 15.16
N SER A 635 21.77 26.51 13.96
CA SER A 635 23.18 26.27 13.68
C SER A 635 23.79 27.43 12.89
N GLY A 636 24.96 27.89 13.34
CA GLY A 636 25.70 28.98 12.71
C GLY A 636 25.97 28.76 11.22
N GLY A 637 25.80 29.82 10.44
CA GLY A 637 25.95 29.83 8.98
C GLY A 637 24.68 29.45 8.22
N THR A 638 23.66 28.87 8.88
CA THR A 638 22.41 28.46 8.24
C THR A 638 21.37 29.58 8.27
N VAL A 639 20.67 29.78 7.15
CA VAL A 639 19.51 30.67 7.07
C VAL A 639 18.28 29.93 7.57
N TYR A 640 17.57 30.54 8.50
CA TYR A 640 16.29 30.05 8.99
C TYR A 640 15.19 31.04 8.67
N TYR A 641 14.05 30.51 8.26
CA TYR A 641 12.82 31.22 7.93
C TYR A 641 11.79 30.92 9.01
N TYR A 642 11.08 31.95 9.48
CA TYR A 642 10.11 31.84 10.56
C TYR A 642 8.77 32.43 10.17
N ILE A 643 7.72 31.77 10.64
CA ILE A 643 6.35 32.28 10.68
C ILE A 643 5.78 32.03 12.08
N VAL A 644 4.76 32.80 12.44
CA VAL A 644 4.03 32.63 13.70
C VAL A 644 2.54 32.55 13.40
N LYS A 645 1.82 31.69 14.12
CA LYS A 645 0.36 31.59 14.10
C LYS A 645 -0.18 31.81 15.51
N ALA A 646 -1.26 32.57 15.68
CA ALA A 646 -1.96 32.62 16.97
C ALA A 646 -2.98 31.48 17.06
N SER A 647 -3.24 31.00 18.28
CA SER A 647 -4.20 29.93 18.55
C SER A 647 -4.98 30.17 19.84
N ASP A 648 -6.20 29.65 19.87
CA ASP A 648 -7.05 29.57 21.07
C ASP A 648 -6.70 28.38 21.99
N GLY A 649 -5.65 27.61 21.66
CA GLY A 649 -5.31 26.36 22.34
C GLY A 649 -6.24 25.18 21.98
N GLY A 650 -7.14 25.39 21.02
CA GLY A 650 -8.09 24.41 20.49
C GLY A 650 -7.96 24.27 18.97
N ALA A 651 -9.11 24.35 18.28
CA ALA A 651 -9.19 24.19 16.83
C ALA A 651 -8.83 25.46 16.06
N CYS A 652 -8.91 26.65 16.67
CA CYS A 652 -8.60 27.88 15.97
C CYS A 652 -7.09 28.13 15.89
N LEU A 653 -6.61 28.29 14.66
CA LEU A 653 -5.25 28.66 14.33
C LEU A 653 -5.26 29.67 13.18
N THR A 654 -4.51 30.76 13.30
CA THR A 654 -4.41 31.74 12.21
C THR A 654 -3.68 31.17 11.01
N SER A 655 -3.88 31.76 9.83
CA SER A 655 -2.97 31.54 8.69
C SER A 655 -1.53 31.93 9.05
N ASN A 656 -0.57 31.50 8.21
CA ASN A 656 0.82 31.91 8.34
C ASN A 656 0.90 33.45 8.41
N SER A 657 1.67 33.98 9.37
CA SER A 657 2.12 35.36 9.32
C SER A 657 2.95 35.64 8.07
N ASN A 658 3.38 36.90 7.88
CA ASN A 658 4.51 37.19 7.02
C ASN A 658 5.74 36.36 7.46
N GLU A 659 6.52 35.92 6.47
CA GLU A 659 7.79 35.24 6.71
C GLU A 659 8.89 36.26 7.04
N VAL A 660 9.69 35.96 8.06
CA VAL A 660 10.97 36.64 8.32
C VAL A 660 12.10 35.61 8.29
N ASN A 661 13.33 36.06 8.08
CA ASN A 661 14.48 35.17 8.13
C ASN A 661 15.69 35.84 8.79
N ALA A 662 16.59 35.00 9.28
CA ALA A 662 17.91 35.41 9.75
C ALA A 662 18.92 34.29 9.50
N THR A 663 20.18 34.67 9.29
CA THR A 663 21.31 33.74 9.25
C THR A 663 21.89 33.63 10.65
N ALA A 664 21.82 32.44 11.26
CA ALA A 664 22.42 32.24 12.57
C ALA A 664 23.94 32.46 12.50
N THR A 665 24.53 33.05 13.54
CA THR A 665 25.99 33.18 13.68
C THR A 665 26.56 32.08 14.58
N GLY A 666 27.87 32.00 14.72
CA GLY A 666 28.55 31.00 15.55
C GLY A 666 29.06 29.79 14.77
N LEU A 667 29.56 28.80 15.52
CA LEU A 667 30.01 27.53 14.95
C LEU A 667 28.80 26.71 14.48
N CYS A 668 28.90 26.13 13.30
CA CYS A 668 27.92 25.17 12.80
C CYS A 668 27.89 23.93 13.72
N THR A 669 26.71 23.42 14.06
CA THR A 669 26.54 22.28 14.97
C THR A 669 25.90 21.06 14.29
N LEU A 670 25.73 21.08 12.97
CA LEU A 670 25.10 20.00 12.21
C LEU A 670 26.09 18.86 11.97
N ALA A 671 25.62 17.62 12.14
CA ALA A 671 26.37 16.43 11.74
C ALA A 671 26.36 16.27 10.21
N PRO A 672 27.38 15.63 9.61
CA PRO A 672 27.32 15.25 8.21
C PRO A 672 26.19 14.25 7.94
N THR A 673 25.75 14.20 6.68
CA THR A 673 24.89 13.12 6.18
C THR A 673 25.75 12.07 5.47
N PHE A 674 25.65 10.82 5.89
CA PHE A 674 26.49 9.73 5.40
C PHE A 674 25.72 8.41 5.32
N ALA A 675 25.82 7.70 4.20
CA ALA A 675 25.14 6.42 3.97
C ALA A 675 25.82 5.24 4.68
N GLY A 676 27.09 5.39 5.06
CA GLY A 676 27.87 4.37 5.74
C GLY A 676 28.78 3.55 4.84
N ILE A 677 29.28 2.44 5.40
CA ILE A 677 30.18 1.50 4.72
C ILE A 677 29.47 0.78 3.56
N THR A 678 30.10 0.73 2.39
CA THR A 678 29.55 0.04 1.21
C THR A 678 30.12 -1.36 1.02
N SER A 679 31.36 -1.61 1.43
CA SER A 679 31.94 -2.96 1.40
C SER A 679 33.05 -3.18 2.43
N ALA A 680 33.23 -4.44 2.81
CA ALA A 680 34.40 -4.97 3.50
C ALA A 680 34.94 -6.15 2.68
N SER A 681 36.24 -6.15 2.35
CA SER A 681 36.84 -7.14 1.45
C SER A 681 38.11 -7.72 2.02
N ASN A 682 38.19 -9.04 2.08
CA ASN A 682 39.40 -9.76 2.47
C ASN A 682 40.51 -9.59 1.44
N ASN A 683 41.68 -9.08 1.84
CA ASN A 683 42.81 -8.89 0.94
C ASN A 683 43.71 -10.12 0.80
N ALA A 684 43.45 -11.17 1.57
CA ALA A 684 44.21 -12.42 1.59
C ALA A 684 45.73 -12.21 1.70
N THR A 685 46.15 -11.38 2.65
CA THR A 685 47.56 -10.99 2.86
C THR A 685 48.21 -11.83 3.95
N GLN A 686 49.55 -11.91 3.97
CA GLN A 686 50.30 -12.67 4.97
C GLN A 686 49.98 -12.31 6.43
N SER A 687 49.72 -11.03 6.69
CA SER A 687 49.35 -10.52 8.01
C SER A 687 47.84 -10.47 8.26
N CYS A 688 47.03 -10.92 7.31
CA CYS A 688 45.58 -10.72 7.25
C CYS A 688 45.16 -9.24 7.27
N SER A 689 44.35 -8.86 6.29
CA SER A 689 43.82 -7.50 6.23
C SER A 689 42.49 -7.45 5.51
N ILE A 690 41.68 -6.49 5.89
CA ILE A 690 40.37 -6.22 5.27
C ILE A 690 40.41 -4.79 4.74
N THR A 691 40.08 -4.60 3.47
CA THR A 691 39.87 -3.27 2.89
C THR A 691 38.39 -2.91 3.02
N LEU A 692 38.13 -1.76 3.62
CA LEU A 692 36.80 -1.17 3.75
C LEU A 692 36.64 -0.05 2.71
N ASN A 693 35.46 0.10 2.13
CA ASN A 693 35.14 1.19 1.19
C ASN A 693 33.79 1.82 1.52
N TRP A 694 33.63 3.10 1.18
CA TRP A 694 32.39 3.85 1.33
C TRP A 694 32.33 5.08 0.42
N ASP A 695 31.12 5.57 0.15
CA ASP A 695 30.92 6.81 -0.60
C ASP A 695 31.19 8.06 0.24
N THR A 696 31.42 9.20 -0.39
CA THR A 696 31.73 10.44 0.35
C THR A 696 30.51 10.95 1.10
N ALA A 697 30.68 11.25 2.38
CA ALA A 697 29.68 11.96 3.18
C ALA A 697 29.47 13.39 2.67
N ASN A 698 28.35 14.02 3.03
CA ASN A 698 28.08 15.42 2.72
C ASN A 698 28.02 16.25 4.00
N SER A 699 28.82 17.33 4.07
CA SER A 699 28.73 18.31 5.16
C SER A 699 27.41 19.06 5.06
N GLN A 700 26.79 19.32 6.20
CA GLN A 700 25.58 20.14 6.31
C GLN A 700 25.90 21.59 6.71
N CYS A 701 27.18 21.96 6.80
CA CYS A 701 27.62 23.29 7.23
C CYS A 701 27.84 24.23 6.02
N PRO A 702 27.05 25.31 5.86
CA PRO A 702 27.04 26.14 4.64
C PRO A 702 28.35 26.87 4.30
N ASN A 703 29.21 27.08 5.30
CA ASN A 703 30.50 27.77 5.14
C ASN A 703 31.70 26.83 5.35
N SER A 704 31.48 25.51 5.34
CA SER A 704 32.56 24.54 5.54
C SER A 704 33.59 24.63 4.40
N VAL A 705 34.87 24.50 4.75
CA VAL A 705 35.95 24.27 3.76
C VAL A 705 36.03 22.80 3.35
N GLY A 706 35.19 21.94 3.95
CA GLY A 706 34.79 20.64 3.41
C GLY A 706 35.74 19.49 3.71
N GLU A 707 36.45 19.48 4.84
CA GLU A 707 37.23 18.30 5.25
C GLU A 707 36.38 17.41 6.18
N LEU A 708 35.75 16.39 5.60
CA LEU A 708 35.09 15.31 6.34
C LEU A 708 36.11 14.21 6.64
N ASN A 709 36.12 13.74 7.87
CA ASN A 709 36.91 12.59 8.30
C ASN A 709 35.99 11.46 8.74
N TYR A 710 36.54 10.24 8.81
CA TYR A 710 35.81 9.05 9.21
C TYR A 710 36.43 8.38 10.44
N SER A 711 35.57 7.81 11.26
CA SER A 711 35.86 6.88 12.34
C SER A 711 35.43 5.49 11.93
N VAL A 712 36.31 4.51 12.12
CA VAL A 712 36.08 3.10 11.76
C VAL A 712 35.94 2.29 13.05
N TYR A 713 34.86 1.53 13.15
CA TYR A 713 34.55 0.68 14.28
C TYR A 713 34.48 -0.79 13.84
N ARG A 714 34.92 -1.70 14.71
CA ARG A 714 35.01 -3.14 14.43
C ARG A 714 34.58 -4.00 15.61
N SER A 715 33.83 -5.07 15.35
CA SER A 715 33.43 -6.09 16.33
C SER A 715 33.49 -7.50 15.72
N THR A 716 33.58 -8.53 16.55
CA THR A 716 33.35 -9.93 16.15
C THR A 716 31.92 -10.38 16.44
N THR A 717 31.03 -9.43 16.70
CA THR A 717 29.60 -9.65 16.98
C THR A 717 28.81 -8.63 16.17
N SER A 718 27.92 -9.13 15.31
CA SER A 718 27.02 -8.31 14.49
C SER A 718 26.07 -7.47 15.35
N GLY A 719 25.68 -6.32 14.83
CA GLY A 719 24.73 -5.41 15.49
C GLY A 719 25.33 -4.70 16.71
N PHE A 720 26.65 -4.57 16.75
CA PHE A 720 27.35 -3.90 17.85
C PHE A 720 27.11 -2.38 17.82
N THR A 721 27.16 -1.75 18.99
CA THR A 721 27.08 -0.28 19.08
C THR A 721 28.45 0.36 18.92
N PRO A 722 28.68 1.25 17.93
CA PRO A 722 29.92 2.02 17.82
C PRO A 722 30.24 2.78 19.10
N SER A 723 31.46 2.63 19.59
CA SER A 723 31.96 3.29 20.80
C SER A 723 33.49 3.33 20.80
N LEU A 724 34.08 4.10 21.70
CA LEU A 724 35.54 4.10 21.87
C LEU A 724 36.13 2.71 22.18
N ALA A 725 35.33 1.76 22.71
CA ALA A 725 35.80 0.40 22.99
C ALA A 725 36.03 -0.45 21.74
N ASN A 726 35.40 -0.10 20.61
CA ASN A 726 35.49 -0.82 19.35
C ASN A 726 35.94 0.07 18.17
N GLN A 727 36.37 1.30 18.45
CA GLN A 727 36.95 2.19 17.45
C GLN A 727 38.39 1.74 17.13
N ILE A 728 38.65 1.43 15.86
CA ILE A 728 39.97 0.99 15.38
C ILE A 728 40.73 2.08 14.61
N ALA A 729 40.03 3.08 14.10
CA ALA A 729 40.64 4.26 13.49
C ALA A 729 39.75 5.49 13.60
N THR A 730 40.36 6.67 13.52
CA THR A 730 39.69 7.97 13.39
C THR A 730 40.57 8.93 12.60
N GLY A 731 39.98 9.97 12.01
CA GLY A 731 40.71 10.92 11.16
C GLY A 731 41.07 10.36 9.79
N VAL A 732 40.36 9.31 9.35
CA VAL A 732 40.51 8.78 8.00
C VAL A 732 39.95 9.82 7.04
N ASN A 733 40.78 10.34 6.14
CA ASN A 733 40.41 11.40 5.17
C ASN A 733 40.26 10.85 3.74
N THR A 734 40.12 9.54 3.62
CA THR A 734 39.90 8.81 2.36
C THR A 734 38.63 7.99 2.47
N ASN A 735 38.05 7.66 1.31
CA ASN A 735 36.87 6.79 1.17
C ASN A 735 37.17 5.29 1.32
N THR A 736 38.33 4.97 1.90
CA THR A 736 38.81 3.61 2.07
C THR A 736 39.66 3.52 3.32
N PHE A 737 39.66 2.35 3.96
CA PHE A 737 40.50 2.05 5.10
C PHE A 737 40.98 0.61 5.03
N LEU A 738 42.29 0.42 5.20
CA LEU A 738 42.91 -0.90 5.30
C LEU A 738 43.00 -1.28 6.78
N ASP A 739 42.12 -2.18 7.23
CA ASP A 739 42.26 -2.79 8.54
C ASP A 739 43.32 -3.90 8.49
N ASN A 740 44.47 -3.60 9.07
CA ASN A 740 45.53 -4.54 9.41
C ASN A 740 45.90 -4.45 10.90
N ILE A 741 44.99 -3.93 11.72
CA ILE A 741 45.26 -3.52 13.11
C ILE A 741 44.93 -4.66 14.07
N GLY A 742 45.88 -4.95 14.96
CA GLY A 742 45.67 -5.87 16.09
C GLY A 742 45.74 -7.36 15.74
N GLY A 743 46.23 -7.70 14.54
CA GLY A 743 46.40 -9.10 14.10
C GLY A 743 45.06 -9.79 13.89
N LEU A 744 44.43 -9.51 12.76
CA LEU A 744 43.19 -10.18 12.40
C LEU A 744 43.40 -11.69 12.35
N THR A 745 42.46 -12.43 12.91
CA THR A 745 42.52 -13.90 12.93
C THR A 745 41.87 -14.45 11.67
N SER A 746 42.52 -15.44 11.05
CA SER A 746 42.00 -16.09 9.85
C SER A 746 40.66 -16.72 10.19
N ASP A 747 39.70 -16.62 9.26
CA ASP A 747 38.42 -17.33 9.38
C ASP A 747 37.55 -16.85 10.57
N VAL A 748 37.79 -15.60 11.03
CA VAL A 748 36.96 -14.93 12.03
C VAL A 748 36.20 -13.80 11.36
N ASP A 749 34.88 -13.80 11.53
CA ASP A 749 34.03 -12.70 11.07
C ASP A 749 34.31 -11.42 11.85
N TYR A 750 34.58 -10.36 11.09
CA TYR A 750 34.63 -9.01 11.61
C TYR A 750 33.53 -8.17 10.96
N PHE A 751 32.76 -7.51 11.80
CA PHE A 751 31.69 -6.58 11.47
C PHE A 751 32.20 -5.16 11.63
N TYR A 752 31.92 -4.30 10.65
CA TYR A 752 32.42 -2.93 10.58
C TYR A 752 31.29 -1.94 10.43
N VAL A 753 31.39 -0.83 11.17
CA VAL A 753 30.57 0.36 10.99
C VAL A 753 31.52 1.54 10.79
N VAL A 754 31.19 2.42 9.84
CA VAL A 754 31.94 3.65 9.59
C VAL A 754 31.01 4.83 9.86
N ARG A 755 31.52 5.82 10.59
CA ARG A 755 30.86 7.12 10.79
C ARG A 755 31.74 8.23 10.27
N SER A 756 31.12 9.27 9.75
CA SER A 756 31.75 10.51 9.33
C SER A 756 31.60 11.57 10.41
N TYR A 757 32.57 12.47 10.48
CA TYR A 757 32.49 13.67 11.28
C TYR A 757 33.05 14.85 10.51
N ASP A 758 32.46 16.02 10.73
CA ASP A 758 32.95 17.26 10.13
C ASP A 758 34.11 17.80 10.97
N THR A 759 35.25 18.06 10.35
CA THR A 759 36.42 18.57 11.08
C THR A 759 36.26 20.01 11.55
N ASP A 760 35.35 20.78 10.93
CA ASP A 760 35.10 22.18 11.30
C ASP A 760 34.36 22.29 12.65
N ASN A 761 33.54 21.30 13.01
CA ASN A 761 32.75 21.32 14.26
C ASN A 761 32.91 20.08 15.15
N SER A 762 33.64 19.06 14.70
CA SER A 762 33.85 17.78 15.38
C SER A 762 32.56 17.02 15.72
N VAL A 763 31.46 17.26 15.00
CA VAL A 763 30.20 16.53 15.16
C VAL A 763 30.23 15.29 14.27
N GLU A 764 30.07 14.11 14.88
CA GLU A 764 29.98 12.82 14.19
C GLU A 764 28.51 12.50 13.87
N ASP A 765 28.27 11.82 12.75
CA ASP A 765 26.96 11.26 12.43
C ASP A 765 26.61 10.05 13.33
N SER A 766 25.36 9.61 13.24
CA SER A 766 24.83 8.49 14.02
C SER A 766 24.71 7.17 13.24
N ASN A 767 25.44 7.01 12.13
CA ASN A 767 25.31 5.87 11.23
C ASN A 767 25.56 4.52 11.92
N ILE A 768 24.82 3.52 11.47
CA ILE A 768 24.83 2.13 11.97
C ILE A 768 24.89 1.09 10.84
N THR A 769 24.99 1.50 9.56
CA THR A 769 25.17 0.57 8.43
C THR A 769 26.38 -0.32 8.67
N GLU A 770 26.18 -1.64 8.62
CA GLU A 770 27.18 -2.66 8.93
C GLU A 770 27.55 -3.44 7.68
N ASN A 771 28.83 -3.76 7.51
CA ASN A 771 29.33 -4.72 6.55
C ASN A 771 30.30 -5.68 7.25
N SER A 772 30.44 -6.91 6.74
CA SER A 772 31.31 -7.92 7.34
C SER A 772 32.27 -8.54 6.34
N ALA A 773 33.42 -8.97 6.84
CA ALA A 773 34.33 -9.84 6.13
C ALA A 773 35.15 -10.65 7.16
N PHE A 774 35.56 -11.85 6.77
CA PHE A 774 36.60 -12.60 7.49
C PHE A 774 37.90 -12.54 6.69
N PRO A 775 39.06 -12.31 7.33
CA PRO A 775 40.33 -12.24 6.63
C PRO A 775 40.95 -13.63 6.47
N THR A 776 41.84 -13.77 5.48
CA THR A 776 42.66 -14.98 5.29
C THR A 776 44.11 -14.62 4.98
N GLY A 777 45.00 -15.60 5.15
CA GLY A 777 46.39 -15.51 4.71
C GLY A 777 46.54 -15.57 3.18
N PRO A 778 47.77 -15.57 2.64
CA PRO A 778 48.04 -15.58 1.21
C PRO A 778 47.42 -16.82 0.57
N ILE A 779 46.63 -16.59 -0.47
CA ILE A 779 46.00 -17.66 -1.22
C ILE A 779 47.08 -18.41 -1.98
N THR A 780 47.34 -19.65 -1.59
CA THR A 780 48.29 -20.50 -2.29
C THR A 780 47.54 -21.32 -3.32
N PRO A 781 47.86 -21.28 -4.62
CA PRO A 781 47.20 -22.12 -5.62
C PRO A 781 47.26 -23.58 -5.20
N GLN A 782 46.11 -24.15 -4.86
CA GLN A 782 45.90 -25.57 -4.68
C GLN A 782 44.68 -25.92 -5.54
N PRO A 783 44.71 -27.05 -6.26
CA PRO A 783 43.50 -27.54 -6.90
C PRO A 783 42.49 -27.88 -5.81
N PHE A 784 41.27 -27.36 -5.93
CA PHE A 784 40.13 -27.98 -5.28
C PHE A 784 39.85 -29.22 -6.11
N ASP A 785 40.26 -30.38 -5.62
CA ASP A 785 40.13 -31.66 -6.32
C ASP A 785 39.40 -32.60 -5.37
N ASP A 786 38.12 -32.80 -5.66
CA ASP A 786 37.23 -33.60 -4.84
C ASP A 786 36.50 -34.59 -5.74
N ASN A 787 37.06 -35.79 -5.78
CA ASN A 787 36.47 -36.94 -6.48
C ASN A 787 35.41 -37.66 -5.64
N LEU A 788 35.03 -37.13 -4.48
CA LEU A 788 33.98 -37.63 -3.58
C LEU A 788 34.23 -39.02 -2.98
N GLU A 789 35.25 -39.76 -3.42
CA GLU A 789 35.56 -41.15 -3.03
C GLU A 789 35.88 -41.35 -1.55
N SER A 790 36.18 -40.26 -0.84
CA SER A 790 36.43 -40.29 0.59
C SER A 790 35.15 -40.23 1.44
N TYR A 791 34.00 -39.98 0.82
CA TYR A 791 32.72 -39.80 1.50
C TYR A 791 31.89 -41.07 1.51
N THR A 792 31.30 -41.35 2.67
CA THR A 792 30.33 -42.45 2.84
C THR A 792 28.93 -41.93 3.16
N THR A 793 28.84 -40.71 3.67
CA THR A 793 27.60 -40.00 4.02
C THR A 793 27.73 -38.51 3.67
N ILE A 794 26.59 -37.81 3.57
CA ILE A 794 26.60 -36.36 3.31
C ILE A 794 27.34 -35.57 4.41
N ALA A 795 27.30 -36.07 5.66
CA ALA A 795 28.04 -35.48 6.78
C ALA A 795 29.56 -35.54 6.61
N ASP A 796 30.10 -36.52 5.86
CA ASP A 796 31.53 -36.56 5.53
C ASP A 796 31.91 -35.41 4.58
N ALA A 797 31.01 -35.07 3.65
CA ALA A 797 31.18 -33.93 2.74
C ALA A 797 31.03 -32.59 3.49
N GLU A 798 30.06 -32.48 4.41
CA GLU A 798 29.93 -31.30 5.28
C GLU A 798 31.20 -31.06 6.10
N ALA A 799 31.77 -32.13 6.67
CA ALA A 799 33.04 -32.07 7.40
C ALA A 799 34.24 -31.66 6.53
N ALA A 800 34.14 -31.84 5.21
CA ALA A 800 35.13 -31.38 4.23
C ALA A 800 34.86 -29.97 3.68
N GLY A 801 33.82 -29.29 4.18
CA GLY A 801 33.50 -27.89 3.90
C GLY A 801 32.38 -27.68 2.88
N TRP A 802 31.74 -28.75 2.40
CA TRP A 802 30.52 -28.61 1.61
C TRP A 802 29.35 -28.16 2.48
N SER A 803 28.34 -27.56 1.86
CA SER A 803 27.06 -27.30 2.52
C SER A 803 25.90 -27.60 1.58
N HIS A 804 24.74 -27.93 2.13
CA HIS A 804 23.55 -28.19 1.34
C HIS A 804 22.32 -27.60 2.04
N ASN A 805 21.32 -27.25 1.25
CA ASN A 805 20.07 -26.73 1.76
C ASN A 805 18.93 -26.94 0.75
N ALA A 806 17.70 -26.86 1.24
CA ALA A 806 16.51 -26.68 0.41
C ALA A 806 15.80 -25.38 0.78
N ALA A 807 15.63 -24.47 -0.18
CA ALA A 807 14.85 -23.24 0.02
C ALA A 807 13.34 -23.54 0.04
N THR A 808 12.92 -24.58 -0.69
CA THR A 808 11.57 -25.12 -0.74
C THR A 808 11.65 -26.65 -0.81
N GLY A 809 10.71 -27.36 -0.19
CA GLY A 809 10.69 -28.83 -0.20
C GLY A 809 11.68 -29.46 0.76
N ALA A 810 11.91 -30.77 0.59
CA ALA A 810 12.85 -31.52 1.42
C ALA A 810 14.25 -31.50 0.79
N ASP A 811 15.26 -31.27 1.62
CA ASP A 811 16.65 -31.48 1.26
C ASP A 811 16.96 -32.98 1.26
N ASP A 812 17.35 -33.52 0.10
CA ASP A 812 17.63 -34.93 -0.11
C ASP A 812 19.02 -35.18 -0.71
N TRP A 813 19.90 -34.17 -0.68
CA TRP A 813 21.29 -34.34 -1.08
C TRP A 813 21.95 -35.42 -0.23
N ARG A 814 22.54 -36.41 -0.91
CA ARG A 814 23.17 -37.56 -0.27
C ARG A 814 24.40 -38.02 -1.05
N ILE A 815 25.20 -38.84 -0.39
CA ILE A 815 26.26 -39.62 -1.06
C ILE A 815 25.69 -40.99 -1.44
N GLU A 816 25.90 -41.41 -2.68
CA GLU A 816 25.55 -42.75 -3.15
C GLU A 816 26.78 -43.48 -3.69
N ILE A 817 26.98 -44.74 -3.27
CA ILE A 817 28.13 -45.57 -3.63
C ILE A 817 27.73 -46.58 -4.72
N GLY A 818 28.60 -46.76 -5.72
CA GLY A 818 28.48 -47.79 -6.76
C GLY A 818 27.91 -47.30 -8.09
N ASP A 819 27.73 -45.99 -8.25
CA ASP A 819 27.27 -45.37 -9.49
C ASP A 819 27.89 -43.99 -9.71
N ASP A 820 29.22 -44.00 -9.89
CA ASP A 820 30.14 -42.89 -10.13
C ASP A 820 30.55 -42.78 -11.61
N HIS A 821 31.31 -41.74 -11.97
CA HIS A 821 31.85 -41.54 -13.31
C HIS A 821 32.97 -42.52 -13.67
N THR A 822 33.74 -43.04 -12.69
CA THR A 822 34.97 -43.78 -12.99
C THR A 822 34.75 -45.26 -13.28
N ASN A 823 34.26 -46.06 -12.33
CA ASN A 823 34.28 -47.54 -12.42
C ASN A 823 33.04 -48.25 -11.85
N GLY A 824 32.02 -47.53 -11.37
CA GLY A 824 30.81 -48.11 -10.76
C GLY A 824 31.04 -48.68 -9.35
N THR A 825 32.07 -48.21 -8.65
CA THR A 825 32.39 -48.59 -7.27
C THR A 825 32.62 -47.39 -6.36
N GLY A 826 32.59 -46.19 -6.91
CA GLY A 826 32.88 -44.94 -6.23
C GLY A 826 31.66 -44.20 -5.71
N ALA A 827 31.87 -43.01 -5.15
CA ALA A 827 30.84 -42.17 -4.54
C ALA A 827 30.47 -40.97 -5.44
N ALA A 828 29.19 -40.60 -5.48
CA ALA A 828 28.73 -39.38 -6.14
C ALA A 828 27.74 -38.61 -5.26
N PHE A 829 27.66 -37.28 -5.45
CA PHE A 829 26.54 -36.49 -4.91
C PHE A 829 25.28 -36.82 -5.68
N VAL A 830 24.18 -37.03 -4.96
CA VAL A 830 22.89 -37.38 -5.55
C VAL A 830 21.77 -36.57 -4.93
N SER A 831 20.89 -36.04 -5.78
CA SER A 831 19.57 -35.56 -5.39
C SER A 831 18.54 -36.10 -6.38
N THR A 832 17.30 -36.28 -5.93
CA THR A 832 16.26 -36.98 -6.70
C THR A 832 15.23 -35.99 -7.24
N ASP A 833 14.85 -36.14 -8.50
CA ASP A 833 13.69 -35.48 -9.07
C ASP A 833 12.41 -36.06 -8.43
N VAL A 834 11.61 -35.20 -7.79
CA VAL A 834 10.48 -35.58 -6.94
C VAL A 834 9.20 -34.94 -7.44
N SER A 835 8.07 -35.62 -7.24
CA SER A 835 6.73 -35.17 -7.66
C SER A 835 6.12 -34.11 -6.73
N SER A 836 6.96 -33.18 -6.26
CA SER A 836 6.60 -32.09 -5.35
C SER A 836 7.58 -30.96 -5.54
N SER A 837 7.11 -29.71 -5.47
CA SER A 837 7.97 -28.55 -5.67
C SER A 837 9.11 -28.54 -4.65
N SER A 838 10.34 -28.47 -5.14
CA SER A 838 11.53 -28.40 -4.29
C SER A 838 12.64 -27.61 -4.95
N ASP A 839 13.43 -26.92 -4.14
CA ASP A 839 14.54 -26.05 -4.56
C ASP A 839 15.77 -26.38 -3.73
N LYS A 840 16.62 -27.27 -4.24
CA LYS A 840 17.67 -27.95 -3.47
C LYS A 840 19.04 -27.57 -4.01
N SER A 841 19.99 -27.32 -3.14
CA SER A 841 21.35 -26.91 -3.50
C SER A 841 22.41 -27.70 -2.74
N ILE A 842 23.48 -28.11 -3.43
CA ILE A 842 24.76 -28.51 -2.85
C ILE A 842 25.79 -27.46 -3.24
N ILE A 843 26.57 -26.99 -2.26
CA ILE A 843 27.40 -25.78 -2.34
C ILE A 843 28.83 -26.13 -1.93
N THR A 844 29.81 -25.71 -2.74
CA THR A 844 31.23 -25.87 -2.41
C THR A 844 31.59 -25.10 -1.14
N ARG A 845 32.69 -25.50 -0.49
CA ARG A 845 33.41 -24.57 0.39
C ARG A 845 33.86 -23.35 -0.42
N GLU A 846 34.17 -22.28 0.28
CA GLU A 846 34.74 -21.09 -0.34
C GLU A 846 36.13 -21.38 -0.94
N PHE A 847 36.40 -20.73 -2.07
CA PHE A 847 37.67 -20.77 -2.78
C PHE A 847 37.92 -19.41 -3.45
N SER A 848 39.10 -19.20 -4.02
CA SER A 848 39.41 -17.98 -4.78
C SER A 848 39.88 -18.32 -6.20
N PRO A 849 39.06 -18.10 -7.23
CA PRO A 849 39.48 -18.29 -8.61
C PRO A 849 40.74 -17.48 -8.95
N SER A 850 41.50 -17.97 -9.91
CA SER A 850 42.63 -17.28 -10.54
C SER A 850 42.30 -16.96 -12.01
N ALA A 851 43.18 -16.20 -12.67
CA ALA A 851 43.08 -15.92 -14.11
C ALA A 851 43.02 -17.18 -15.00
N THR A 852 43.40 -18.33 -14.45
CA THR A 852 43.45 -19.63 -15.15
C THR A 852 42.60 -20.69 -14.44
N SER A 853 41.64 -20.28 -13.62
CA SER A 853 40.76 -21.22 -12.91
C SER A 853 39.64 -21.72 -13.81
N VAL A 854 39.54 -23.04 -13.87
CA VAL A 854 38.48 -23.77 -14.57
C VAL A 854 37.86 -24.71 -13.56
N LEU A 855 36.54 -24.65 -13.43
CA LEU A 855 35.75 -25.72 -12.81
C LEU A 855 35.51 -26.80 -13.86
N SER A 856 35.74 -28.05 -13.50
CA SER A 856 35.31 -29.24 -14.25
C SER A 856 34.59 -30.20 -13.32
N PHE A 857 33.51 -30.81 -13.79
CA PHE A 857 32.84 -31.91 -13.10
C PHE A 857 32.14 -32.81 -14.10
N TYR A 858 31.82 -34.02 -13.67
CA TYR A 858 31.00 -34.95 -14.41
C TYR A 858 29.61 -35.01 -13.81
N HIS A 859 28.58 -35.02 -14.65
CA HIS A 859 27.22 -35.24 -14.17
C HIS A 859 26.40 -36.12 -15.10
N LYS A 860 25.37 -36.74 -14.55
CA LYS A 860 24.29 -37.38 -15.30
C LYS A 860 22.98 -37.11 -14.58
N TYR A 861 21.88 -37.03 -15.31
CA TYR A 861 20.60 -36.63 -14.74
C TYR A 861 19.43 -37.30 -15.43
N ASN A 862 18.31 -37.41 -14.72
CA ASN A 862 17.03 -37.78 -15.29
C ASN A 862 15.95 -36.91 -14.66
N PHE A 863 15.66 -35.79 -15.31
CA PHE A 863 14.63 -34.83 -14.89
C PHE A 863 13.32 -35.03 -15.65
N GLU A 864 12.21 -34.56 -15.07
CA GLU A 864 10.97 -34.41 -15.82
C GLU A 864 11.21 -33.56 -17.07
N THR A 865 10.86 -34.09 -18.24
CA THR A 865 11.08 -33.40 -19.50
C THR A 865 10.27 -32.11 -19.57
N SER A 866 10.95 -31.00 -19.86
CA SER A 866 10.45 -29.63 -19.96
C SER A 866 10.16 -28.88 -18.66
N TYR A 867 10.10 -29.52 -17.50
CA TYR A 867 9.68 -28.85 -16.26
C TYR A 867 10.78 -28.80 -15.22
N ASP A 868 11.46 -29.92 -14.98
CA ASP A 868 12.44 -30.03 -13.91
C ASP A 868 13.86 -29.91 -14.42
N GLY A 869 14.75 -29.41 -13.59
CA GLY A 869 16.11 -29.21 -14.05
C GLY A 869 17.12 -28.80 -13.02
N GLY A 870 18.36 -28.78 -13.47
CA GLY A 870 19.51 -28.34 -12.72
C GLY A 870 20.19 -27.14 -13.36
N VAL A 871 20.68 -26.22 -12.53
CA VAL A 871 21.57 -25.13 -12.95
C VAL A 871 22.83 -25.09 -12.09
N LEU A 872 23.80 -24.33 -12.56
CA LEU A 872 25.05 -24.03 -11.87
C LEU A 872 25.17 -22.52 -11.64
N GLU A 873 25.44 -22.11 -10.41
CA GLU A 873 25.51 -20.70 -10.03
C GLU A 873 26.74 -20.42 -9.16
N ILE A 874 27.24 -19.17 -9.17
CA ILE A 874 28.36 -18.70 -8.35
C ILE A 874 27.96 -17.47 -7.53
N THR A 875 28.48 -17.37 -6.31
CA THR A 875 28.39 -16.17 -5.46
C THR A 875 29.80 -15.65 -5.15
N VAL A 876 29.92 -14.34 -4.96
CA VAL A 876 31.14 -13.66 -4.50
C VAL A 876 30.87 -12.73 -3.29
N ASP A 877 29.66 -12.83 -2.73
CA ASP A 877 29.15 -11.99 -1.65
C ASP A 877 28.54 -12.84 -0.51
N GLY A 878 29.12 -14.04 -0.28
CA GLY A 878 28.72 -14.93 0.81
C GLY A 878 27.31 -15.52 0.64
N GLY A 879 26.80 -15.60 -0.59
CA GLY A 879 25.51 -16.19 -0.92
C GLY A 879 24.33 -15.20 -0.91
N ALA A 880 24.58 -13.89 -0.76
CA ALA A 880 23.54 -12.86 -0.84
C ALA A 880 22.98 -12.74 -2.26
N ASN A 881 23.82 -12.86 -3.28
CA ASN A 881 23.42 -12.93 -4.69
C ASN A 881 24.13 -14.11 -5.39
N TRP A 882 23.41 -14.73 -6.33
CA TRP A 882 23.91 -15.86 -7.12
C TRP A 882 23.79 -15.56 -8.61
N THR A 883 24.90 -15.73 -9.33
CA THR A 883 25.01 -15.50 -10.77
C THR A 883 25.02 -16.83 -11.52
N ASP A 884 24.20 -16.96 -12.56
CA ASP A 884 24.14 -18.17 -13.41
C ASP A 884 25.41 -18.32 -14.26
N LEU A 885 26.00 -19.52 -14.27
CA LEU A 885 27.27 -19.81 -14.93
C LEU A 885 27.14 -20.31 -16.38
N GLU A 886 25.93 -20.39 -16.97
CA GLU A 886 25.78 -20.89 -18.36
C GLU A 886 26.70 -20.17 -19.36
N SER A 887 26.80 -18.84 -19.26
CA SER A 887 27.61 -18.04 -20.18
C SER A 887 29.12 -18.28 -20.07
N ASN A 888 29.54 -18.92 -18.97
CA ASN A 888 30.92 -19.27 -18.67
C ASN A 888 31.26 -20.73 -19.01
N MET A 889 30.29 -21.55 -19.41
CA MET A 889 30.52 -22.95 -19.79
C MET A 889 31.31 -23.03 -21.10
N THR A 890 32.50 -23.62 -21.04
CA THR A 890 33.37 -23.87 -22.21
C THR A 890 33.15 -25.26 -22.81
N THR A 891 32.67 -26.20 -21.99
CA THR A 891 32.27 -27.56 -22.40
C THR A 891 30.92 -27.88 -21.77
N GLY A 892 29.97 -28.37 -22.57
CA GLY A 892 28.57 -28.55 -22.16
C GLY A 892 27.77 -27.23 -22.18
N SER A 893 26.45 -27.33 -22.04
CA SER A 893 25.53 -26.20 -21.92
C SER A 893 24.20 -26.68 -21.35
N TYR A 894 23.32 -25.76 -20.96
CA TYR A 894 21.92 -26.10 -20.68
C TYR A 894 21.18 -26.54 -21.96
N ASP A 895 20.27 -27.50 -21.83
CA ASP A 895 19.65 -28.15 -23.01
C ASP A 895 18.34 -27.50 -23.45
N VAL A 896 17.61 -26.88 -22.52
CA VAL A 896 16.28 -26.30 -22.80
C VAL A 896 15.97 -25.16 -21.85
N THR A 897 15.04 -24.29 -22.25
CA THR A 897 14.33 -23.41 -21.30
C THR A 897 13.23 -24.21 -20.63
N LEU A 898 13.28 -24.30 -19.29
CA LEU A 898 12.25 -24.95 -18.50
C LEU A 898 10.91 -24.23 -18.65
N ASN A 899 9.84 -24.98 -18.51
CA ASN A 899 8.51 -24.47 -18.31
C ASN A 899 8.37 -24.15 -16.81
N GLY A 900 8.43 -22.86 -16.47
CA GLY A 900 8.28 -22.38 -15.08
C GLY A 900 6.89 -22.58 -14.47
N GLY A 901 6.04 -23.42 -15.05
CA GLY A 901 4.73 -23.80 -14.54
C GLY A 901 4.81 -24.74 -13.33
N PHE A 902 3.64 -25.10 -12.80
CA PHE A 902 3.47 -26.12 -11.75
C PHE A 902 4.34 -25.94 -10.49
N GLY A 903 4.76 -24.71 -10.17
CA GLY A 903 5.55 -24.43 -8.98
C GLY A 903 7.03 -24.78 -9.11
N GLN A 904 7.58 -24.86 -10.32
CA GLN A 904 9.00 -25.03 -10.58
C GLN A 904 9.82 -23.79 -10.11
N PRO A 905 10.64 -23.89 -9.05
CA PRO A 905 11.34 -22.74 -8.44
C PRO A 905 12.47 -22.13 -9.29
N LEU A 906 12.97 -22.82 -10.31
CA LEU A 906 13.93 -22.26 -11.26
C LEU A 906 13.26 -21.31 -12.28
N GLY A 907 11.92 -21.34 -12.39
CA GLY A 907 11.17 -20.52 -13.33
C GLY A 907 11.47 -20.84 -14.80
N ALA A 908 11.04 -19.95 -15.71
CA ALA A 908 11.22 -20.11 -17.15
C ALA A 908 12.63 -19.73 -17.63
N ARG A 909 13.66 -20.41 -17.12
CA ARG A 909 15.07 -20.20 -17.48
C ARG A 909 15.69 -21.40 -18.15
N ARG A 910 16.86 -21.22 -18.77
CA ARG A 910 17.63 -22.34 -19.32
C ARG A 910 18.20 -23.20 -18.19
N ALA A 911 18.14 -24.52 -18.35
CA ALA A 911 18.67 -25.50 -17.41
C ALA A 911 19.01 -26.82 -18.11
N TRP A 912 19.73 -27.72 -17.42
CA TRP A 912 19.79 -29.12 -17.79
C TRP A 912 18.45 -29.78 -17.51
N ASN A 913 17.92 -30.53 -18.48
CA ASN A 913 16.56 -31.09 -18.44
C ASN A 913 16.49 -32.45 -19.16
N GLY A 914 15.50 -33.26 -18.81
CA GLY A 914 15.27 -34.55 -19.46
C GLY A 914 16.30 -35.59 -19.01
N GLN A 915 16.66 -36.52 -19.88
CA GLN A 915 17.50 -37.66 -19.51
C GLN A 915 18.87 -37.64 -20.17
N GLN A 916 19.92 -37.64 -19.34
CA GLN A 916 21.29 -37.92 -19.70
C GLN A 916 21.77 -39.18 -18.96
N ALA A 917 21.86 -40.31 -19.66
CA ALA A 917 22.13 -41.62 -19.04
C ALA A 917 23.62 -41.90 -18.75
N SER A 918 24.54 -41.12 -19.31
CA SER A 918 25.99 -41.26 -19.12
C SER A 918 26.56 -40.00 -18.51
N PHE A 919 27.57 -40.14 -17.64
CA PHE A 919 28.29 -38.99 -17.12
C PHE A 919 28.95 -38.20 -18.27
N THR A 920 28.67 -36.90 -18.35
CA THR A 920 29.32 -35.99 -19.30
C THR A 920 30.09 -34.92 -18.55
N LEU A 921 31.20 -34.50 -19.16
CA LEU A 921 32.06 -33.45 -18.63
C LEU A 921 31.43 -32.08 -18.88
N ILE A 922 31.38 -31.26 -17.83
CA ILE A 922 31.14 -29.82 -17.90
C ILE A 922 32.44 -29.11 -17.53
N GLU A 923 32.82 -28.09 -18.29
CA GLU A 923 33.93 -27.19 -17.96
C GLU A 923 33.45 -25.73 -17.98
N VAL A 924 33.88 -24.94 -16.99
CA VAL A 924 33.44 -23.55 -16.79
C VAL A 924 34.64 -22.65 -16.53
N ASP A 925 34.77 -21.58 -17.30
CA ASP A 925 35.79 -20.54 -17.09
C ASP A 925 35.42 -19.65 -15.90
N LEU A 926 36.22 -19.72 -14.84
CA LEU A 926 36.05 -18.93 -13.63
C LEU A 926 36.97 -17.69 -13.58
N SER A 927 37.75 -17.43 -14.63
CA SER A 927 38.64 -16.25 -14.69
C SER A 927 37.94 -14.90 -14.47
N PRO A 928 36.65 -14.69 -14.81
CA PRO A 928 35.95 -13.44 -14.48
C PRO A 928 35.82 -13.16 -12.98
N TYR A 929 35.91 -14.21 -12.16
CA TYR A 929 35.78 -14.17 -10.70
C TYR A 929 37.15 -14.24 -10.02
N GLN A 930 38.25 -14.02 -10.76
CA GLN A 930 39.59 -14.10 -10.21
C GLN A 930 39.80 -13.18 -9.00
N ALA A 931 40.57 -13.66 -8.02
CA ALA A 931 40.91 -12.96 -6.78
C ALA A 931 39.71 -12.54 -5.91
N GLN A 932 38.54 -13.14 -6.12
CA GLN A 932 37.35 -12.99 -5.26
C GLN A 932 37.16 -14.26 -4.45
N VAL A 933 36.62 -14.16 -3.23
CA VAL A 933 36.15 -15.33 -2.49
C VAL A 933 34.83 -15.76 -3.11
N ALA A 934 34.74 -17.00 -3.57
CA ALA A 934 33.60 -17.51 -4.29
C ALA A 934 33.12 -18.87 -3.77
N GLN A 935 31.83 -19.15 -3.94
CA GLN A 935 31.25 -20.48 -3.80
C GLN A 935 30.45 -20.81 -5.05
N ILE A 936 30.40 -22.10 -5.40
CA ILE A 936 29.58 -22.61 -6.50
C ILE A 936 28.49 -23.49 -5.92
N ARG A 937 27.27 -23.38 -6.46
CA ARG A 937 26.18 -24.30 -6.15
C ARG A 937 25.62 -24.98 -7.37
N TRP A 938 25.29 -26.25 -7.20
CA TRP A 938 24.42 -27.00 -8.12
C TRP A 938 23.02 -26.96 -7.53
N ARG A 939 22.09 -26.32 -8.24
CA ARG A 939 20.73 -26.07 -7.77
C ARG A 939 19.74 -26.84 -8.62
N MET A 940 19.00 -27.76 -8.01
CA MET A 940 17.90 -28.52 -8.62
C MET A 940 16.58 -27.86 -8.26
N GLY A 941 15.73 -27.64 -9.26
CA GLY A 941 14.34 -27.37 -9.02
C GLY A 941 13.45 -28.46 -9.58
N THR A 942 12.45 -28.87 -8.81
CA THR A 942 11.38 -29.76 -9.25
C THR A 942 10.02 -29.07 -9.15
N ASP A 943 9.08 -29.45 -10.00
CA ASP A 943 7.73 -28.93 -10.02
C ASP A 943 6.79 -29.77 -9.10
N SER A 944 5.52 -29.41 -9.03
CA SER A 944 4.54 -30.04 -8.13
C SER A 944 3.99 -31.40 -8.59
N SER A 945 4.49 -31.95 -9.70
CA SER A 945 4.01 -33.20 -10.28
C SER A 945 5.16 -34.02 -10.91
N VAL A 946 4.88 -35.28 -11.27
CA VAL A 946 5.78 -36.15 -12.05
C VAL A 946 7.25 -36.21 -11.58
N SER A 947 7.57 -37.18 -10.73
CA SER A 947 8.96 -37.50 -10.42
C SER A 947 9.64 -38.24 -11.57
N ALA A 948 10.90 -37.94 -11.82
CA ALA A 948 11.78 -38.68 -12.71
C ALA A 948 12.82 -39.49 -11.94
N GLY A 949 14.12 -39.25 -12.15
CA GLY A 949 15.22 -39.99 -11.52
C GLY A 949 16.24 -39.06 -10.86
N ASP A 950 17.45 -39.55 -10.70
CA ASP A 950 18.48 -38.83 -9.94
C ASP A 950 19.28 -37.86 -10.81
N TRP A 951 19.71 -36.75 -10.21
CA TRP A 951 20.86 -35.97 -10.67
C TRP A 951 22.08 -36.37 -9.86
N LYS A 952 23.13 -36.83 -10.56
CA LYS A 952 24.38 -37.24 -9.96
C LYS A 952 25.52 -36.33 -10.43
N ILE A 953 26.35 -35.88 -9.50
CA ILE A 953 27.52 -35.04 -9.73
C ILE A 953 28.74 -35.72 -9.12
N ASP A 954 29.84 -35.72 -9.87
CA ASP A 954 31.05 -36.44 -9.52
C ASP A 954 32.31 -35.77 -10.10
N ASP A 955 33.49 -36.13 -9.60
CA ASP A 955 34.80 -35.65 -10.05
C ASP A 955 34.89 -34.12 -10.14
N VAL A 956 34.56 -33.42 -9.05
CA VAL A 956 34.54 -31.95 -9.00
C VAL A 956 35.96 -31.42 -8.81
N VAL A 957 36.48 -30.74 -9.83
CA VAL A 957 37.81 -30.13 -9.82
C VAL A 957 37.71 -28.65 -10.16
N ILE A 958 38.25 -27.78 -9.31
CA ILE A 958 38.51 -26.38 -9.62
C ILE A 958 40.02 -26.18 -9.66
N THR A 959 40.54 -25.97 -10.86
CA THR A 959 41.97 -25.74 -11.07
C THR A 959 42.39 -24.39 -10.51
N ASN A 960 43.57 -24.33 -9.91
CA ASN A 960 44.20 -23.08 -9.46
C ASN A 960 43.30 -22.20 -8.55
N SER A 961 42.42 -22.81 -7.77
CA SER A 961 41.35 -22.14 -6.99
C SER A 961 41.79 -21.66 -5.61
N GLY A 962 43.05 -21.89 -5.25
CA GLY A 962 43.63 -21.32 -4.03
C GLY A 962 43.16 -21.97 -2.73
N SER A 963 44.09 -22.39 -1.86
CA SER A 963 43.80 -22.66 -0.45
C SER A 963 43.96 -21.36 0.35
N PHE A 964 43.00 -21.05 1.21
CA PHE A 964 43.15 -19.96 2.18
C PHE A 964 44.38 -20.23 3.05
N GLY A 965 45.35 -19.31 3.00
CA GLY A 965 46.48 -19.34 3.91
C GLY A 965 46.01 -19.05 5.33
N THR A 966 46.79 -19.48 6.33
CA THR A 966 46.62 -18.97 7.69
C THR A 966 47.27 -17.60 7.81
N CYS A 967 46.72 -16.72 8.63
CA CYS A 967 47.40 -15.48 9.01
C CYS A 967 48.67 -15.83 9.79
N ASP A 968 49.77 -15.14 9.52
CA ASP A 968 50.88 -15.16 10.47
C ASP A 968 50.39 -14.51 11.78
N VAL A 969 50.38 -15.26 12.88
CA VAL A 969 50.22 -14.68 14.22
C VAL A 969 51.43 -13.78 14.45
N PRO A 970 51.27 -12.47 14.73
CA PRO A 970 52.41 -11.63 15.07
C PRO A 970 53.09 -12.19 16.33
N VAL A 971 54.24 -12.85 16.14
CA VAL A 971 55.20 -13.02 17.23
C VAL A 971 55.80 -11.65 17.51
N ASP A 972 55.62 -11.18 18.74
CA ASP A 972 56.10 -9.92 19.34
C ASP A 972 55.20 -8.68 19.21
N LEU A 973 54.19 -8.62 20.08
CA LEU A 973 53.58 -7.36 20.56
C LEU A 973 54.30 -6.76 21.78
N ILE A 974 55.50 -7.23 22.16
CA ILE A 974 56.21 -6.78 23.38
C ILE A 974 57.12 -5.55 23.20
N PHE A 975 57.38 -5.09 21.96
CA PHE A 975 58.36 -4.02 21.70
C PHE A 975 57.83 -2.73 21.06
N MET A 976 56.51 -2.50 21.02
CA MET A 976 55.95 -1.29 20.37
C MET A 976 55.56 -0.14 21.31
N ASP A 977 55.88 -0.23 22.61
CA ASP A 977 55.84 0.93 23.52
C ASP A 977 57.21 1.64 23.53
N GLY A 978 57.29 2.76 22.83
CA GLY A 978 58.50 3.57 22.63
C GLY A 978 59.11 4.15 23.92
N PHE A 979 60.09 3.44 24.49
CA PHE A 979 60.93 3.90 25.60
C PHE A 979 62.22 4.62 25.16
N GLU A 980 62.19 5.45 24.11
CA GLU A 980 63.32 6.33 23.77
C GLU A 980 62.92 7.81 23.92
N GLY A 981 62.60 8.19 25.15
CA GLY A 981 62.53 9.59 25.56
C GLY A 981 63.93 10.15 25.75
N SER A 982 64.35 11.10 24.90
CA SER A 982 65.56 11.89 25.11
C SER A 982 65.51 12.63 26.46
N PRO A 983 66.61 12.71 27.23
CA PRO A 983 66.62 13.45 28.49
C PRO A 983 66.54 14.97 28.23
N PRO A 984 65.92 15.75 29.12
CA PRO A 984 65.78 17.19 28.93
C PRO A 984 67.14 17.89 29.10
N PRO A 985 67.43 18.96 28.33
CA PRO A 985 68.64 19.76 28.54
C PRO A 985 68.49 20.63 29.80
N PRO A 986 69.62 21.03 30.43
CA PRO A 986 69.65 21.74 31.71
C PRO A 986 69.03 23.14 31.69
#